data_AF-A0A536J851-F1
#
_entry.id   AF-A0A536J851-F1
#
_cell.length_a   1.000
_cell.length_b   1.000
_cell.length_c   1.000
_cell.angle_alpha   90.00
_cell.angle_beta   90.00
_cell.angle_gamma   90.00
#
_symmetry.space_group_name_H-M   'P 1'
#
loop_
_entity.id
_entity.type
_entity.pdbx_description
1 polymer ?
#
loop_
_entity_poly.entity_id
_entity_poly.type
_entity_poly.pdbx_seq_one_letter_code
_entity_poly.pdbx_strand_id
1 'polypeptide(L)'
;MGRGAGACVHRSPGRRAHAARHADPARGDRVKRAPSREVVELARSDLKGRPRSRKRAVVTIRDGEFAAALSRNEFVLRYQPIVDLRSGDCRRVEALLRWRHPRFGLLEPGEFLPVASDFIERIGVWVVRAAADQWTEWRARGPAIGIGINVSRPELANVDAFLEAIAPLGSGAVTFELGPETFGTADARPAVTRLAAAGARISLDGVGAEDAPGRALASQLDEIKISRTLVRRAAEDPRALADMRALVELARDYRLTSIAVGIEDRAARDLALSLGCELAQGYFVSRPLVPDRLGPWRRWAAGLALTGSLTVTTFAGIGKAAASGGGQQTPTLVKGVLPTACSLDLPNVTARTGIELACVRTDAADIYVEESVTPAIREAIAKAVDRDVATLERDFGRAFASRPAVYAFATRNTFAFGLQEIFGVRGPDAGLLAVANGGITLPRQGAIVLNLQNVPSDKDFAIVRHELTHALVHETIGLNAVLPAWFDEGLATLVERDGGATSGARSSAVALSVLTAGKTTLGDLEQQTLWAQRNAAIDGQAYSVAAEAVRLLEERVSHDGLLRILEAMGGGSTFAAAYADEAGESIGDFERSFPSRLAADQSEARIVQTPRADGVLWTLAGFTPESVVTVTIDGAGYHLEYEIRTDKYGMHQGSFGGTAPKGEYTIRASRAGTAASATIQT
;
A
#
# COMPACT_ATOMS: atom_id res chain seq x y z
N MET A 1 -38.96 -58.59 9.66
CA MET A 1 -38.46 -58.06 10.96
C MET A 1 -37.95 -56.66 10.67
N GLY A 2 -38.47 -55.53 11.15
CA GLY A 2 -39.40 -55.24 12.22
C GLY A 2 -38.92 -53.92 12.86
N ARG A 3 -39.84 -52.95 12.96
CA ARG A 3 -39.83 -51.74 13.82
C ARG A 3 -39.37 -50.42 13.17
N GLY A 4 -40.39 -49.65 12.79
CA GLY A 4 -40.39 -48.20 12.94
C GLY A 4 -40.96 -47.74 14.29
N ALA A 5 -41.34 -46.47 14.31
CA ALA A 5 -41.85 -45.63 15.42
C ALA A 5 -40.74 -45.08 16.33
N GLY A 6 -40.77 -43.82 16.79
CA GLY A 6 -41.81 -42.80 16.76
C GLY A 6 -41.81 -42.03 18.08
N ALA A 7 -41.92 -40.70 17.98
CA ALA A 7 -42.40 -39.72 18.97
C ALA A 7 -41.63 -39.51 20.31
N CYS A 8 -41.48 -38.24 20.72
CA CYS A 8 -42.33 -37.72 21.80
C CYS A 8 -42.23 -36.19 21.98
N VAL A 9 -43.40 -35.55 21.90
CA VAL A 9 -43.71 -34.22 22.42
C VAL A 9 -44.02 -34.37 23.91
N HIS A 10 -43.51 -33.47 24.75
CA HIS A 10 -43.97 -33.34 26.14
C HIS A 10 -44.39 -31.90 26.41
N ARG A 11 -45.68 -31.72 26.73
CA ARG A 11 -46.23 -30.52 27.34
C ARG A 11 -47.22 -30.91 28.44
N SER A 12 -47.27 -30.01 29.43
CA SER A 12 -48.34 -29.74 30.42
C SER A 12 -48.04 -30.27 31.84
N PRO A 13 -48.68 -29.76 32.93
CA PRO A 13 -49.79 -28.79 32.99
C PRO A 13 -49.78 -27.74 34.16
N GLY A 14 -50.74 -26.79 34.11
CA GLY A 14 -51.36 -26.13 35.27
C GLY A 14 -51.51 -24.61 35.14
N ARG A 15 -52.62 -23.91 35.41
CA ARG A 15 -53.95 -24.22 35.97
C ARG A 15 -54.97 -23.14 35.50
N ARG A 16 -56.25 -23.54 35.52
CA ARG A 16 -57.55 -22.82 35.39
C ARG A 16 -57.67 -21.61 36.35
N ALA A 17 -58.66 -20.70 36.33
CA ALA A 17 -59.69 -20.12 35.44
C ALA A 17 -60.50 -19.14 36.34
N HIS A 18 -61.09 -18.05 35.81
CA HIS A 18 -62.25 -17.25 36.31
C HIS A 18 -62.20 -15.86 35.63
N ALA A 19 -63.25 -15.13 35.27
CA ALA A 19 -64.70 -15.32 35.23
C ALA A 19 -65.27 -14.27 34.22
N ALA A 20 -66.59 -14.24 34.07
CA ALA A 20 -67.37 -13.76 32.94
C ALA A 20 -67.81 -12.28 32.97
N ARG A 21 -68.01 -11.74 31.73
CA ARG A 21 -69.13 -10.91 31.19
C ARG A 21 -69.38 -9.44 31.61
N HIS A 22 -69.51 -8.61 30.56
CA HIS A 22 -70.46 -7.50 30.24
C HIS A 22 -69.69 -6.33 29.56
N ALA A 23 -70.12 -5.57 28.54
CA ALA A 23 -71.11 -5.64 27.46
C ALA A 23 -70.80 -4.46 26.47
N ASP A 24 -70.75 -4.73 25.14
CA ASP A 24 -71.14 -3.95 23.92
C ASP A 24 -70.83 -2.42 23.73
N PRO A 25 -71.01 -1.81 22.52
CA PRO A 25 -70.39 -2.02 21.19
C PRO A 25 -69.74 -0.74 20.61
N ALA A 26 -68.86 -0.86 19.60
CA ALA A 26 -68.65 0.22 18.63
C ALA A 26 -68.21 -0.31 17.25
N ARG A 27 -69.05 0.00 16.25
CA ARG A 27 -68.90 -0.25 14.80
C ARG A 27 -67.61 0.34 14.21
N GLY A 28 -67.09 -0.32 13.18
CA GLY A 28 -66.23 0.30 12.18
C GLY A 28 -65.60 -0.71 11.23
N ASP A 29 -66.16 -0.85 10.03
CA ASP A 29 -65.65 -1.67 8.92
C ASP A 29 -64.14 -1.50 8.69
N ARG A 30 -63.41 -2.63 8.60
CA ARG A 30 -62.14 -2.70 7.88
C ARG A 30 -62.11 -3.89 6.94
N VAL A 31 -62.26 -3.53 5.68
CA VAL A 31 -61.76 -4.20 4.47
C VAL A 31 -60.56 -5.12 4.78
N LYS A 32 -60.69 -6.39 4.37
CA LYS A 32 -59.60 -7.38 4.30
C LYS A 32 -58.40 -6.79 3.57
N ARG A 33 -57.34 -6.42 4.30
CA ARG A 33 -56.00 -6.28 3.72
C ARG A 33 -55.41 -7.68 3.54
N ALA A 34 -54.99 -7.97 2.32
CA ALA A 34 -54.18 -9.14 1.98
C ALA A 34 -52.94 -9.20 2.89
N PRO A 35 -52.47 -10.41 3.26
CA PRO A 35 -51.32 -10.53 4.16
C PRO A 35 -50.06 -10.06 3.42
N SER A 36 -49.46 -8.99 3.93
CA SER A 36 -48.09 -8.60 3.60
C SER A 36 -47.13 -9.68 4.12
N ARG A 37 -46.73 -10.60 3.25
CA ARG A 37 -45.57 -11.50 3.40
C ARG A 37 -44.35 -10.71 2.89
N GLU A 38 -43.15 -10.72 3.45
CA GLU A 38 -42.55 -11.31 4.65
C GLU A 38 -41.48 -10.29 5.11
N VAL A 39 -41.35 -10.02 6.41
CA VAL A 39 -40.26 -9.19 6.95
C VAL A 39 -39.17 -10.15 7.41
N VAL A 40 -38.01 -10.11 6.78
CA VAL A 40 -36.88 -10.94 7.20
C VAL A 40 -35.85 -10.07 7.91
N GLU A 41 -35.55 -10.43 9.16
CA GLU A 41 -34.58 -9.73 10.01
C GLU A 41 -33.18 -10.30 9.77
N LEU A 42 -32.27 -9.51 9.19
CA LEU A 42 -30.88 -9.90 9.02
C LEU A 42 -29.98 -9.16 10.02
N ALA A 43 -29.13 -9.92 10.73
CA ALA A 43 -28.21 -9.40 11.72
C ALA A 43 -26.83 -9.17 11.09
N ARG A 44 -26.23 -8.00 11.35
CA ARG A 44 -24.82 -7.73 11.04
C ARG A 44 -23.90 -8.63 11.88
N SER A 45 -23.00 -9.36 11.23
CA SER A 45 -21.89 -10.08 11.86
C SER A 45 -20.57 -9.37 11.55
N ASP A 46 -20.19 -8.42 12.42
CA ASP A 46 -18.85 -7.85 12.40
C ASP A 46 -17.89 -8.78 13.16
N LEU A 47 -16.94 -9.38 12.44
CA LEU A 47 -15.74 -9.99 13.03
C LEU A 47 -14.80 -8.88 13.55
N LYS A 48 -14.82 -8.60 14.85
CA LYS A 48 -13.64 -8.60 15.76
C LYS A 48 -13.96 -8.07 17.16
N GLY A 49 -13.26 -8.65 18.14
CA GLY A 49 -13.51 -8.54 19.57
C GLY A 49 -13.50 -7.13 20.16
N ARG A 50 -14.59 -6.81 20.87
CA ARG A 50 -14.63 -6.24 22.23
C ARG A 50 -16.08 -6.35 22.74
N PRO A 51 -16.35 -6.86 23.95
CA PRO A 51 -17.70 -6.98 24.45
C PRO A 51 -18.15 -5.65 25.03
N ARG A 52 -19.05 -4.94 24.34
CA ARG A 52 -19.93 -3.95 24.99
C ARG A 52 -21.19 -3.72 24.15
N SER A 53 -22.32 -4.00 24.78
CA SER A 53 -23.70 -3.89 24.31
C SER A 53 -23.95 -2.77 23.28
N ARG A 54 -24.19 -3.16 22.02
CA ARG A 54 -24.85 -2.30 21.02
C ARG A 54 -26.04 -3.05 20.45
N LYS A 55 -27.22 -2.42 20.49
CA LYS A 55 -28.46 -2.93 19.88
C LYS A 55 -28.20 -3.20 18.40
N ARG A 56 -28.46 -4.43 17.94
CA ARG A 56 -28.40 -4.84 16.52
C ARG A 56 -29.33 -3.95 15.70
N ALA A 57 -28.81 -3.28 14.67
CA ALA A 57 -29.65 -2.62 13.68
C ALA A 57 -30.29 -3.70 12.79
N VAL A 58 -31.62 -3.77 12.79
CA VAL A 58 -32.39 -4.69 11.95
C VAL A 58 -32.66 -3.98 10.61
N VAL A 59 -32.20 -4.58 9.51
CA VAL A 59 -32.49 -4.10 8.16
C VAL A 59 -33.79 -4.77 7.72
N THR A 60 -34.83 -3.98 7.43
CA THR A 60 -36.10 -4.46 6.85
C THR A 60 -36.21 -3.95 5.43
N ILE A 61 -36.20 -4.89 4.47
CA ILE A 61 -36.35 -4.65 3.03
C ILE A 61 -37.66 -5.31 2.58
N ARG A 62 -38.42 -4.61 1.74
CA ARG A 62 -39.67 -5.13 1.15
C ARG A 62 -39.49 -5.47 -0.32
N ASP A 63 -40.28 -6.42 -0.84
CA ASP A 63 -40.25 -6.85 -2.25
C ASP A 63 -40.31 -5.70 -3.26
N GLY A 64 -41.17 -4.70 -3.00
CA GLY A 64 -41.29 -3.52 -3.86
C GLY A 64 -40.01 -2.67 -3.95
N GLU A 65 -39.10 -2.79 -2.98
CA GLU A 65 -37.82 -2.08 -2.98
C GLU A 65 -36.83 -2.70 -3.98
N PHE A 66 -36.90 -4.01 -4.25
CA PHE A 66 -36.06 -4.66 -5.29
C PHE A 66 -36.43 -4.21 -6.70
N ALA A 67 -37.72 -4.16 -7.01
CA ALA A 67 -38.21 -3.63 -8.29
C ALA A 67 -37.83 -2.14 -8.48
N ALA A 68 -37.92 -1.35 -7.40
CA ALA A 68 -37.49 0.04 -7.40
C ALA A 68 -35.97 0.15 -7.59
N ALA A 69 -35.18 -0.67 -6.90
CA ALA A 69 -33.72 -0.63 -6.99
C ALA A 69 -33.20 -0.92 -8.40
N LEU A 70 -33.81 -1.88 -9.10
CA LEU A 70 -33.52 -2.18 -10.52
C LEU A 70 -33.84 -1.01 -11.47
N SER A 71 -34.87 -0.22 -11.18
CA SER A 71 -35.29 0.91 -12.03
C SER A 71 -34.62 2.25 -11.67
N ARG A 72 -34.09 2.37 -10.45
CA ARG A 72 -33.50 3.61 -9.91
C ARG A 72 -31.96 3.61 -9.87
N ASN A 73 -31.31 2.64 -10.51
CA ASN A 73 -29.85 2.48 -10.49
C ASN A 73 -29.27 2.42 -9.07
N GLU A 74 -30.00 1.79 -8.14
CA GLU A 74 -29.53 1.63 -6.76
C GLU A 74 -28.60 0.42 -6.62
N PHE A 75 -28.73 -0.58 -7.49
CA PHE A 75 -27.72 -1.62 -7.63
C PHE A 75 -26.49 -1.09 -8.35
N VAL A 76 -25.32 -1.44 -7.82
CA VAL A 76 -24.02 -1.06 -8.40
C VAL A 76 -23.06 -2.24 -8.30
N LEU A 77 -22.13 -2.32 -9.24
CA LEU A 77 -21.05 -3.30 -9.19
C LEU A 77 -19.79 -2.69 -8.56
N ARG A 78 -19.15 -3.45 -7.67
CA ARG A 78 -17.77 -3.24 -7.25
C ARG A 78 -16.92 -4.32 -7.89
N TYR A 79 -15.64 -4.06 -8.06
CA TYR A 79 -14.76 -4.94 -8.79
C TYR A 79 -13.52 -5.25 -7.97
N GLN A 80 -13.26 -6.53 -7.71
CA GLN A 80 -12.11 -6.96 -6.92
C GLN A 80 -11.06 -7.62 -7.81
N PRO A 81 -9.84 -7.08 -7.88
CA PRO A 81 -8.74 -7.68 -8.65
C PRO A 81 -8.41 -9.11 -8.25
N ILE A 82 -8.19 -9.95 -9.26
CA ILE A 82 -7.56 -11.26 -9.20
C ILE A 82 -6.18 -11.12 -9.86
N VAL A 83 -5.14 -11.42 -9.11
CA VAL A 83 -3.75 -11.17 -9.52
C VAL A 83 -2.96 -12.45 -9.66
N ASP A 84 -1.99 -12.42 -10.56
CA ASP A 84 -0.97 -13.44 -10.69
C ASP A 84 -0.02 -13.38 -9.49
N LEU A 85 0.14 -14.50 -8.79
CA LEU A 85 0.90 -14.55 -7.54
C LEU A 85 2.40 -14.31 -7.73
N ARG A 86 2.93 -14.51 -8.94
CA ARG A 86 4.36 -14.35 -9.25
C ARG A 86 4.67 -12.93 -9.71
N SER A 87 3.89 -12.41 -10.65
CA SER A 87 4.13 -11.10 -11.28
C SER A 87 3.43 -9.94 -10.56
N GLY A 88 2.33 -10.21 -9.85
CA GLY A 88 1.45 -9.17 -9.30
C GLY A 88 0.56 -8.50 -10.34
N ASP A 89 0.59 -8.99 -11.58
CA ASP A 89 -0.22 -8.44 -12.66
C ASP A 89 -1.68 -8.85 -12.44
N CYS A 90 -2.60 -7.90 -12.60
CA CYS A 90 -4.01 -8.22 -12.53
C CYS A 90 -4.44 -8.93 -13.81
N ARG A 91 -4.96 -10.14 -13.63
CA ARG A 91 -5.40 -11.00 -14.73
C ARG A 91 -6.87 -10.81 -15.04
N ARG A 92 -7.68 -10.62 -14.00
CA ARG A 92 -9.14 -10.47 -14.06
C ARG A 92 -9.64 -9.66 -12.86
N VAL A 93 -10.89 -9.23 -12.90
CA VAL A 93 -11.60 -8.68 -11.74
C VAL A 93 -12.89 -9.46 -11.50
N GLU A 94 -13.29 -9.63 -10.26
CA GLU A 94 -14.61 -10.17 -9.92
C GLU A 94 -15.62 -9.04 -9.72
N ALA A 95 -16.75 -9.10 -10.41
CA ALA A 95 -17.88 -8.20 -10.24
C ALA A 95 -18.72 -8.62 -9.03
N LEU A 96 -18.83 -7.72 -8.07
CA LEU A 96 -19.44 -7.93 -6.77
C LEU A 96 -20.60 -6.94 -6.60
N LEU A 97 -21.82 -7.47 -6.58
CA LEU A 97 -23.04 -6.69 -6.43
C LEU A 97 -23.04 -5.91 -5.10
N ARG A 98 -23.51 -4.67 -5.13
CA ARG A 98 -23.83 -3.85 -3.95
C ARG A 98 -25.14 -3.14 -4.16
N TRP A 99 -25.84 -2.82 -3.07
CA TRP A 99 -27.04 -2.00 -3.13
C TRP A 99 -26.81 -0.68 -2.40
N ARG A 100 -26.82 0.44 -3.13
CA ARG A 100 -26.88 1.80 -2.58
C ARG A 100 -28.29 2.09 -2.08
N HIS A 101 -28.66 1.48 -0.97
CA HIS A 101 -29.98 1.60 -0.38
C HIS A 101 -30.20 3.02 0.18
N PRO A 102 -31.29 3.73 -0.21
CA PRO A 102 -31.51 5.13 0.16
C PRO A 102 -31.49 5.41 1.67
N ARG A 103 -31.93 4.43 2.48
CA ARG A 103 -31.96 4.53 3.95
C ARG A 103 -30.78 3.92 4.68
N PHE A 104 -30.10 2.94 4.09
CA PHE A 104 -29.16 2.08 4.81
C PHE A 104 -27.72 2.21 4.31
N GLY A 105 -27.51 3.03 3.27
CA GLY A 105 -26.21 3.18 2.63
C GLY A 105 -25.91 1.98 1.74
N LEU A 106 -24.62 1.69 1.58
CA LEU A 106 -24.15 0.59 0.74
C LEU A 106 -24.31 -0.74 1.48
N LEU A 107 -25.20 -1.61 0.99
CA LEU A 107 -25.42 -2.96 1.50
C LEU A 107 -24.60 -3.99 0.70
N GLU A 108 -24.07 -4.96 1.41
CA GLU A 108 -23.38 -6.15 0.89
C GLU A 108 -24.39 -7.24 0.47
N PRO A 109 -24.05 -8.14 -0.47
CA PRO A 109 -24.95 -9.19 -0.95
C PRO A 109 -25.60 -10.03 0.16
N GLY A 110 -24.83 -10.40 1.20
CA GLY A 110 -25.34 -11.17 2.34
C GLY A 110 -26.40 -10.45 3.18
N GLU A 111 -26.50 -9.12 3.06
CA GLU A 111 -27.50 -8.31 3.78
C GLU A 111 -28.85 -8.22 3.05
N PHE A 112 -28.95 -8.60 1.76
CA PHE A 112 -30.19 -8.46 1.00
C PHE A 112 -30.54 -9.62 0.05
N LEU A 113 -29.57 -10.40 -0.44
CA LEU A 113 -29.87 -11.53 -1.33
C LEU A 113 -30.72 -12.63 -0.68
N PRO A 114 -30.60 -12.95 0.64
CA PRO A 114 -31.46 -13.96 1.26
C PRO A 114 -32.96 -13.65 1.21
N VAL A 115 -33.33 -12.39 0.94
CA VAL A 115 -34.72 -11.92 0.89
C VAL A 115 -35.12 -11.49 -0.52
N ALA A 116 -34.23 -11.69 -1.50
CA ALA A 116 -34.42 -11.34 -2.91
C ALA A 116 -34.89 -12.53 -3.75
N SER A 117 -35.41 -13.61 -3.13
CA SER A 117 -35.69 -14.89 -3.81
C SER A 117 -36.52 -14.76 -5.09
N ASP A 118 -37.56 -13.92 -5.09
CA ASP A 118 -38.43 -13.68 -6.25
C ASP A 118 -37.81 -12.74 -7.30
N PHE A 119 -36.67 -12.14 -6.99
CA PHE A 119 -35.95 -11.18 -7.82
C PHE A 119 -34.56 -11.66 -8.25
N ILE A 120 -34.07 -12.78 -7.72
CA ILE A 120 -32.70 -13.24 -7.92
C ILE A 120 -32.37 -13.38 -9.41
N GLU A 121 -33.29 -13.95 -10.19
CA GLU A 121 -33.18 -14.10 -11.64
C GLU A 121 -33.05 -12.75 -12.37
N ARG A 122 -33.87 -11.76 -11.97
CA ARG A 122 -33.86 -10.42 -12.57
C ARG A 122 -32.60 -9.65 -12.18
N ILE A 123 -32.14 -9.82 -10.94
CA ILE A 123 -30.89 -9.24 -10.45
C ILE A 123 -29.71 -9.85 -11.21
N GLY A 124 -29.70 -11.17 -11.43
CA GLY A 124 -28.68 -11.84 -12.23
C GLY A 124 -28.55 -11.30 -13.64
N VAL A 125 -29.68 -11.18 -14.36
CA VAL A 125 -29.69 -10.57 -15.70
C VAL A 125 -29.17 -9.13 -15.67
N TRP A 126 -29.55 -8.35 -14.65
CA TRP A 126 -29.03 -7.00 -14.47
C TRP A 126 -27.51 -6.98 -14.22
N VAL A 127 -26.99 -7.88 -13.36
CA VAL A 127 -25.56 -8.00 -13.05
C VAL A 127 -24.76 -8.32 -14.31
N VAL A 128 -25.21 -9.30 -15.11
CA VAL A 128 -24.50 -9.70 -16.34
C VAL A 128 -24.47 -8.56 -17.36
N ARG A 129 -25.60 -7.85 -17.55
CA ARG A 129 -25.67 -6.68 -18.44
C ARG A 129 -24.75 -5.55 -17.96
N ALA A 130 -24.81 -5.20 -16.68
CA ALA A 130 -23.97 -4.15 -16.11
C ALA A 130 -22.47 -4.48 -16.20
N ALA A 131 -22.09 -5.75 -16.02
CA ALA A 131 -20.71 -6.19 -16.20
C ALA A 131 -20.27 -6.13 -17.67
N ALA A 132 -21.13 -6.54 -18.60
CA ALA A 132 -20.87 -6.46 -20.05
C ALA A 132 -20.69 -5.01 -20.52
N ASP A 133 -21.55 -4.10 -20.06
CA ASP A 133 -21.47 -2.67 -20.33
C ASP A 133 -20.16 -2.09 -19.79
N GLN A 134 -19.79 -2.45 -18.55
CA GLN A 134 -18.55 -1.98 -17.94
C GLN A 134 -17.31 -2.49 -18.68
N TRP A 135 -17.31 -3.77 -19.08
CA TRP A 135 -16.22 -4.36 -19.86
C TRP A 135 -16.04 -3.61 -21.19
N THR A 136 -17.14 -3.30 -21.86
CA THR A 136 -17.14 -2.57 -23.13
C THR A 136 -16.57 -1.16 -22.95
N GLU A 137 -16.96 -0.47 -21.87
CA GLU A 137 -16.41 0.84 -21.52
C GLU A 137 -14.89 0.77 -21.29
N TRP A 138 -14.42 -0.24 -20.55
CA TRP A 138 -12.97 -0.43 -20.34
C TRP A 138 -12.24 -0.78 -21.62
N ARG A 139 -12.83 -1.61 -22.49
CA ARG A 139 -12.24 -2.01 -23.77
C ARG A 139 -12.08 -0.83 -24.72
N ALA A 140 -12.99 0.13 -24.69
CA ALA A 140 -12.90 1.36 -25.48
C ALA A 140 -11.73 2.26 -25.04
N ARG A 141 -11.23 2.11 -23.81
CA ARG A 141 -10.12 2.89 -23.23
C ARG A 141 -8.75 2.18 -23.29
N GLY A 142 -8.71 0.93 -23.76
CA GLY A 142 -7.49 0.12 -23.87
C GLY A 142 -7.75 -1.39 -23.76
N PRO A 143 -6.70 -2.24 -23.70
CA PRO A 143 -6.88 -3.69 -23.64
C PRO A 143 -7.61 -4.16 -22.36
N ALA A 144 -8.90 -4.48 -22.43
CA ALA A 144 -9.66 -4.93 -21.24
C ALA A 144 -9.23 -6.29 -20.66
N ILE A 145 -9.17 -6.41 -19.31
CA ILE A 145 -9.08 -7.71 -18.61
C ILE A 145 -10.47 -8.34 -18.47
N GLY A 146 -10.53 -9.66 -18.21
CA GLY A 146 -11.79 -10.38 -18.02
C GLY A 146 -12.51 -10.05 -16.70
N ILE A 147 -13.84 -10.20 -16.70
CA ILE A 147 -14.71 -10.01 -15.53
C ILE A 147 -15.32 -11.34 -15.08
N GLY A 148 -15.13 -11.68 -13.80
CA GLY A 148 -15.79 -12.78 -13.11
C GLY A 148 -17.18 -12.37 -12.61
N ILE A 149 -18.19 -13.22 -12.79
CA ILE A 149 -19.57 -12.97 -12.37
C ILE A 149 -20.11 -14.19 -11.62
N ASN A 150 -20.56 -14.00 -10.39
CA ASN A 150 -21.20 -15.04 -9.59
C ASN A 150 -22.59 -15.39 -10.15
N VAL A 151 -22.89 -16.68 -10.25
CA VAL A 151 -24.19 -17.19 -10.71
C VAL A 151 -24.69 -18.29 -9.79
N SER A 152 -25.91 -18.13 -9.31
CA SER A 152 -26.63 -19.12 -8.52
C SER A 152 -27.55 -20.00 -9.38
N ARG A 153 -27.98 -21.14 -8.85
CA ARG A 153 -28.83 -22.09 -9.56
C ARG A 153 -30.10 -21.49 -10.20
N PRO A 154 -30.93 -20.68 -9.50
CA PRO A 154 -32.15 -20.12 -10.10
C PRO A 154 -31.86 -19.24 -11.32
N GLU A 155 -30.73 -18.52 -11.31
CA GLU A 155 -30.34 -17.60 -12.39
C GLU A 155 -30.02 -18.32 -13.70
N LEU A 156 -29.63 -19.61 -13.66
CA LEU A 156 -29.33 -20.43 -14.84
C LEU A 156 -30.56 -20.64 -15.75
N ALA A 157 -31.78 -20.45 -15.23
CA ALA A 157 -33.00 -20.45 -16.03
C ALA A 157 -33.00 -19.33 -17.10
N ASN A 158 -32.23 -18.25 -16.88
CA ASN A 158 -32.13 -17.09 -17.76
C ASN A 158 -30.85 -17.06 -18.58
N VAL A 159 -30.23 -18.23 -18.84
CA VAL A 159 -29.00 -18.34 -19.63
C VAL A 159 -29.11 -17.68 -21.01
N ASP A 160 -30.31 -17.66 -21.62
CA ASP A 160 -30.54 -16.98 -22.90
C ASP A 160 -30.25 -15.46 -22.81
N ALA A 161 -30.67 -14.82 -21.71
CA ALA A 161 -30.40 -13.41 -21.48
C ALA A 161 -28.90 -13.16 -21.16
N PHE A 162 -28.22 -14.14 -20.55
CA PHE A 162 -26.77 -14.04 -20.31
C PHE A 162 -26.02 -14.11 -21.64
N LEU A 163 -26.38 -15.06 -22.50
CA LEU A 163 -25.83 -15.20 -23.84
C LEU A 163 -26.04 -13.94 -24.68
N GLU A 164 -27.23 -13.36 -24.65
CA GLU A 164 -27.51 -12.08 -25.33
C GLU A 164 -26.59 -10.95 -24.84
N ALA A 165 -26.41 -10.83 -23.51
CA ALA A 165 -25.58 -9.78 -22.92
C ALA A 165 -24.08 -9.93 -23.23
N ILE A 166 -23.58 -11.17 -23.31
CA ILE A 166 -22.15 -11.43 -23.58
C ILE A 166 -21.81 -11.63 -25.06
N ALA A 167 -22.80 -11.82 -25.93
CA ALA A 167 -22.60 -12.00 -27.38
C ALA A 167 -21.71 -10.91 -28.06
N PRO A 168 -21.79 -9.62 -27.71
CA PRO A 168 -20.90 -8.61 -28.29
C PRO A 168 -19.48 -8.64 -27.70
N LEU A 169 -19.26 -9.41 -26.63
CA LEU A 169 -17.97 -9.52 -25.95
C LEU A 169 -17.13 -10.62 -26.63
N GLY A 170 -15.84 -10.36 -26.81
CA GLY A 170 -14.93 -11.38 -27.34
C GLY A 170 -14.74 -12.56 -26.37
N SER A 171 -14.20 -13.67 -26.88
CA SER A 171 -13.88 -14.84 -26.06
C SER A 171 -12.99 -14.48 -24.87
N GLY A 172 -13.29 -15.04 -23.69
CA GLY A 172 -12.53 -14.81 -22.45
C GLY A 172 -12.82 -13.49 -21.74
N ALA A 173 -13.75 -12.66 -22.25
CA ALA A 173 -14.16 -11.42 -21.60
C ALA A 173 -14.88 -11.67 -20.26
N VAL A 174 -15.64 -12.76 -20.16
CA VAL A 174 -16.46 -13.11 -18.98
C VAL A 174 -16.08 -14.48 -18.46
N THR A 175 -15.93 -14.60 -17.15
CA THR A 175 -15.89 -15.86 -16.41
C THR A 175 -17.15 -15.97 -15.56
N PHE A 176 -17.92 -17.05 -15.68
CA PHE A 176 -19.02 -17.33 -14.76
C PHE A 176 -18.51 -18.19 -13.60
N GLU A 177 -18.80 -17.74 -12.37
CA GLU A 177 -18.38 -18.37 -11.13
C GLU A 177 -19.59 -19.07 -10.48
N LEU A 178 -19.49 -20.40 -10.30
CA LEU A 178 -20.56 -21.23 -9.75
C LEU A 178 -20.06 -21.96 -8.51
N GLY A 179 -20.82 -21.93 -7.42
CA GLY A 179 -20.53 -22.75 -6.24
C GLY A 179 -20.75 -24.25 -6.49
N PRO A 180 -20.19 -25.15 -5.65
CA PRO A 180 -20.29 -26.60 -5.85
C PRO A 180 -21.74 -27.09 -5.84
N GLU A 181 -22.60 -26.48 -5.02
CA GLU A 181 -24.02 -26.77 -4.91
C GLU A 181 -24.83 -26.38 -6.17
N THR A 182 -24.32 -25.42 -6.94
CA THR A 182 -24.90 -24.99 -8.21
C THR A 182 -24.35 -25.85 -9.35
N PHE A 183 -23.02 -25.98 -9.43
CA PHE A 183 -22.33 -26.68 -10.52
C PHE A 183 -22.67 -28.18 -10.59
N GLY A 184 -22.91 -28.83 -9.44
CA GLY A 184 -23.28 -30.25 -9.36
C GLY A 184 -24.71 -30.56 -9.81
N THR A 185 -25.53 -29.57 -10.16
CA THR A 185 -26.94 -29.78 -10.51
C THR A 185 -27.12 -30.24 -11.96
N ALA A 186 -28.22 -30.96 -12.23
CA ALA A 186 -28.55 -31.40 -13.60
C ALA A 186 -28.77 -30.22 -14.56
N ASP A 187 -29.27 -29.10 -14.03
CA ASP A 187 -29.60 -27.88 -14.78
C ASP A 187 -28.34 -27.08 -15.17
N ALA A 188 -27.25 -27.21 -14.41
CA ALA A 188 -26.01 -26.47 -14.67
C ALA A 188 -25.30 -26.92 -15.95
N ARG A 189 -25.22 -28.23 -16.20
CA ARG A 189 -24.49 -28.78 -17.36
C ARG A 189 -24.93 -28.18 -18.72
N PRO A 190 -26.22 -28.15 -19.09
CA PRO A 190 -26.63 -27.54 -20.36
C PRO A 190 -26.34 -26.03 -20.39
N ALA A 191 -26.54 -25.30 -19.30
CA ALA A 191 -26.25 -23.86 -19.24
C ALA A 191 -24.75 -23.57 -19.40
N VAL A 192 -23.90 -24.25 -18.63
CA VAL A 192 -22.43 -24.17 -18.70
C VAL A 192 -21.92 -24.49 -20.10
N THR A 193 -22.44 -25.54 -20.74
CA THR A 193 -22.06 -25.92 -22.11
C THR A 193 -22.36 -24.79 -23.10
N ARG A 194 -23.52 -24.15 -22.97
CA ARG A 194 -23.92 -23.04 -23.85
C ARG A 194 -23.10 -21.78 -23.61
N LEU A 195 -22.81 -21.45 -22.35
CA LEU A 195 -21.95 -20.31 -21.98
C LEU A 195 -20.52 -20.50 -22.49
N ALA A 196 -19.96 -21.70 -22.33
CA ALA A 196 -18.64 -22.05 -22.85
C ALA A 196 -18.59 -21.98 -24.39
N ALA A 197 -19.64 -22.45 -25.07
CA ALA A 197 -19.75 -22.34 -26.53
C ALA A 197 -19.82 -20.89 -27.03
N ALA A 198 -20.27 -19.96 -26.19
CA ALA A 198 -20.25 -18.52 -26.47
C ALA A 198 -18.92 -17.83 -26.12
N GLY A 199 -17.90 -18.59 -25.69
CA GLY A 199 -16.57 -18.07 -25.37
C GLY A 199 -16.41 -17.58 -23.94
N ALA A 200 -17.38 -17.83 -23.04
CA ALA A 200 -17.22 -17.56 -21.62
C ALA A 200 -16.35 -18.65 -20.95
N ARG A 201 -15.60 -18.25 -19.92
CA ARG A 201 -14.88 -19.18 -19.04
C ARG A 201 -15.75 -19.60 -17.86
N ILE A 202 -15.45 -20.75 -17.27
CA ILE A 202 -16.21 -21.34 -16.17
C ILE A 202 -15.30 -21.56 -14.96
N SER A 203 -15.69 -21.00 -13.82
CA SER A 203 -14.98 -21.12 -12.54
C SER A 203 -15.83 -21.88 -11.53
N LEU A 204 -15.24 -22.83 -10.83
CA LEU A 204 -15.84 -23.43 -9.64
C LEU A 204 -15.42 -22.62 -8.41
N ASP A 205 -16.37 -21.90 -7.80
CA ASP A 205 -16.11 -21.03 -6.66
C ASP A 205 -16.23 -21.75 -5.31
N GLY A 206 -15.52 -21.25 -4.30
CA GLY A 206 -15.71 -21.69 -2.91
C GLY A 206 -15.27 -23.12 -2.59
N VAL A 207 -14.36 -23.71 -3.38
CA VAL A 207 -13.95 -25.12 -3.23
C VAL A 207 -13.27 -25.37 -1.87
N GLY A 208 -13.85 -26.24 -1.05
CA GLY A 208 -13.26 -26.82 0.15
C GLY A 208 -12.70 -28.23 -0.08
N ALA A 209 -12.29 -28.88 1.01
CA ALA A 209 -11.73 -30.24 0.96
C ALA A 209 -12.75 -31.27 0.43
N GLU A 210 -14.02 -31.12 0.82
CA GLU A 210 -15.12 -31.98 0.37
C GLU A 210 -15.67 -31.68 -1.04
N ASP A 211 -15.25 -30.59 -1.68
CA ASP A 211 -15.87 -30.07 -2.91
C ASP A 211 -15.04 -30.31 -4.18
N ALA A 212 -14.00 -31.15 -4.10
CA ALA A 212 -13.10 -31.41 -5.22
C ALA A 212 -13.85 -32.01 -6.44
N PRO A 213 -13.74 -31.42 -7.64
CA PRO A 213 -14.47 -31.92 -8.80
C PRO A 213 -13.86 -33.21 -9.33
N GLY A 214 -14.71 -34.19 -9.63
CA GLY A 214 -14.29 -35.37 -10.40
C GLY A 214 -13.92 -35.01 -11.85
N ARG A 215 -13.17 -35.89 -12.52
CA ARG A 215 -12.63 -35.67 -13.88
C ARG A 215 -13.66 -35.17 -14.92
N ALA A 216 -14.87 -35.73 -14.92
CA ALA A 216 -15.91 -35.37 -15.89
C ALA A 216 -16.50 -33.97 -15.66
N LEU A 217 -16.48 -33.50 -14.41
CA LEU A 217 -16.91 -32.14 -14.05
C LEU A 217 -15.77 -31.15 -14.30
N ALA A 218 -14.54 -31.53 -13.95
CA ALA A 218 -13.35 -30.73 -14.19
C ALA A 218 -13.11 -30.40 -15.68
N SER A 219 -13.50 -31.26 -16.62
CA SER A 219 -13.35 -30.98 -18.07
C SER A 219 -14.26 -29.86 -18.60
N GLN A 220 -15.17 -29.33 -17.77
CA GLN A 220 -16.03 -28.19 -18.10
C GLN A 220 -15.58 -26.90 -17.38
N LEU A 221 -14.48 -26.95 -16.63
CA LEU A 221 -13.95 -25.84 -15.87
C LEU A 221 -12.70 -25.27 -16.55
N ASP A 222 -12.47 -23.98 -16.38
CA ASP A 222 -11.22 -23.31 -16.70
C ASP A 222 -10.41 -23.00 -15.44
N GLU A 223 -11.08 -22.83 -14.30
CA GLU A 223 -10.44 -22.46 -13.04
C GLU A 223 -11.20 -22.95 -11.81
N ILE A 224 -10.47 -23.04 -10.69
CA ILE A 224 -11.02 -23.31 -9.37
C ILE A 224 -10.61 -22.21 -8.40
N LYS A 225 -11.56 -21.73 -7.59
CA LYS A 225 -11.31 -20.80 -6.49
C LYS A 225 -11.35 -21.54 -5.16
N ILE A 226 -10.19 -21.63 -4.52
CA ILE A 226 -10.02 -22.29 -3.22
C ILE A 226 -10.58 -21.36 -2.14
N SER A 227 -11.51 -21.89 -1.33
CA SER A 227 -12.27 -21.10 -0.37
C SER A 227 -11.40 -20.35 0.64
N ARG A 228 -11.83 -19.13 1.01
CA ARG A 228 -11.21 -18.34 2.09
C ARG A 228 -11.07 -19.12 3.39
N THR A 229 -12.05 -19.96 3.72
CA THR A 229 -12.01 -20.78 4.94
C THR A 229 -10.85 -21.76 4.92
N LEU A 230 -10.62 -22.44 3.79
CA LEU A 230 -9.52 -23.39 3.64
C LEU A 230 -8.16 -22.69 3.62
N VAL A 231 -8.03 -21.62 2.83
CA VAL A 231 -6.80 -20.80 2.74
C VAL A 231 -6.38 -20.30 4.13
N ARG A 232 -7.33 -19.79 4.91
CA ARG A 232 -7.06 -19.32 6.29
C ARG A 232 -6.62 -20.45 7.21
N ARG A 233 -7.28 -21.62 7.15
CA ARG A 233 -6.96 -22.76 8.03
C ARG A 233 -5.61 -23.39 7.71
N ALA A 234 -5.18 -23.37 6.45
CA ALA A 234 -3.94 -24.00 5.99
C ALA A 234 -2.67 -23.46 6.68
N ALA A 235 -2.71 -22.26 7.27
CA ALA A 235 -1.59 -21.70 8.03
C ALA A 235 -1.39 -22.34 9.41
N GLU A 236 -2.45 -22.91 10.01
CA GLU A 236 -2.45 -23.38 11.40
C GLU A 236 -2.79 -24.87 11.54
N ASP A 237 -3.46 -25.45 10.55
CA ASP A 237 -3.96 -26.83 10.58
C ASP A 237 -3.28 -27.68 9.49
N PRO A 238 -2.43 -28.66 9.87
CA PRO A 238 -1.75 -29.54 8.90
C PRO A 238 -2.70 -30.31 7.98
N ARG A 239 -3.94 -30.60 8.43
CA ARG A 239 -4.94 -31.26 7.58
C ARG A 239 -5.45 -30.31 6.50
N ALA A 240 -5.82 -29.10 6.89
CA ALA A 240 -6.22 -28.06 5.95
C ALA A 240 -5.11 -27.71 4.94
N LEU A 241 -3.84 -27.75 5.38
CA LEU A 241 -2.69 -27.58 4.49
C LEU A 241 -2.58 -28.73 3.47
N ALA A 242 -2.77 -29.98 3.91
CA ALA A 242 -2.77 -31.14 3.02
C ALA A 242 -3.94 -31.08 2.02
N ASP A 243 -5.13 -30.69 2.47
CA ASP A 243 -6.32 -30.53 1.63
C ASP A 243 -6.10 -29.43 0.56
N MET A 244 -5.56 -28.28 0.96
CA MET A 244 -5.23 -27.19 0.03
C MET A 244 -4.18 -27.65 -1.01
N ARG A 245 -3.14 -28.37 -0.57
CA ARG A 245 -2.12 -28.93 -1.48
C ARG A 245 -2.75 -29.88 -2.50
N ALA A 246 -3.61 -30.78 -2.06
CA ALA A 246 -4.29 -31.74 -2.94
C ALA A 246 -5.16 -31.05 -3.99
N LEU A 247 -5.86 -29.97 -3.62
CA LEU A 247 -6.65 -29.18 -4.58
C LEU A 247 -5.78 -28.47 -5.63
N VAL A 248 -4.62 -27.94 -5.22
CA VAL A 248 -3.68 -27.30 -6.16
C VAL A 248 -3.04 -28.32 -7.10
N GLU A 249 -2.71 -29.50 -6.60
CA GLU A 249 -2.23 -30.62 -7.42
C GLU A 249 -3.30 -31.10 -8.42
N LEU A 250 -4.55 -31.24 -7.98
CA LEU A 250 -5.68 -31.59 -8.84
C LEU A 250 -5.91 -30.55 -9.93
N ALA A 251 -5.85 -29.25 -9.59
CA ALA A 251 -5.97 -28.17 -10.57
C ALA A 251 -4.89 -28.32 -11.66
N ARG A 252 -3.65 -28.58 -11.26
CA ARG A 252 -2.52 -28.80 -12.19
C ARG A 252 -2.76 -30.02 -13.09
N ASP A 253 -3.17 -31.15 -12.52
CA ASP A 253 -3.40 -32.39 -13.26
C ASP A 253 -4.53 -32.25 -14.30
N TYR A 254 -5.54 -31.45 -13.97
CA TYR A 254 -6.66 -31.15 -14.87
C TYR A 254 -6.46 -29.90 -15.73
N ARG A 255 -5.30 -29.24 -15.63
CA ARG A 255 -4.95 -27.99 -16.36
C ARG A 255 -5.93 -26.85 -16.09
N LEU A 256 -6.41 -26.76 -14.86
CA LEU A 256 -7.25 -25.69 -14.35
C LEU A 256 -6.36 -24.62 -13.69
N THR A 257 -6.69 -23.35 -13.89
CA THR A 257 -6.05 -22.28 -13.13
C THR A 257 -6.53 -22.33 -11.67
N SER A 258 -5.58 -22.36 -10.74
CA SER A 258 -5.88 -22.33 -9.30
C SER A 258 -5.84 -20.90 -8.75
N ILE A 259 -6.86 -20.53 -7.98
CA ILE A 259 -7.01 -19.19 -7.38
C ILE A 259 -7.18 -19.33 -5.87
N ALA A 260 -6.28 -18.75 -5.08
CA ALA A 260 -6.45 -18.68 -3.63
C ALA A 260 -7.29 -17.46 -3.24
N VAL A 261 -8.48 -17.68 -2.65
CA VAL A 261 -9.39 -16.60 -2.25
C VAL A 261 -9.23 -16.27 -0.77
N GLY A 262 -9.42 -15.00 -0.43
CA GLY A 262 -9.35 -14.54 0.95
C GLY A 262 -7.93 -14.42 1.48
N ILE A 263 -6.97 -14.13 0.60
CA ILE A 263 -5.62 -13.75 1.02
C ILE A 263 -5.71 -12.42 1.78
N GLU A 264 -5.51 -12.46 3.10
CA GLU A 264 -5.61 -11.31 4.01
C GLU A 264 -4.24 -10.76 4.43
N ASP A 265 -3.20 -11.58 4.33
CA ASP A 265 -1.84 -11.25 4.72
C ASP A 265 -0.79 -11.93 3.81
N ARG A 266 0.47 -11.56 4.02
CA ARG A 266 1.61 -12.08 3.27
C ARG A 266 1.83 -13.58 3.52
N ALA A 267 1.59 -14.07 4.74
CA ALA A 267 1.84 -15.47 5.06
C ALA A 267 0.90 -16.39 4.26
N ALA A 268 -0.38 -16.03 4.15
CA ALA A 268 -1.34 -16.73 3.31
C ALA A 268 -0.94 -16.67 1.82
N ARG A 269 -0.42 -15.52 1.35
CA ARG A 269 0.10 -15.35 -0.02
C ARG A 269 1.28 -16.27 -0.30
N ASP A 270 2.28 -16.25 0.58
CA ASP A 270 3.52 -17.00 0.40
C ASP A 270 3.25 -18.51 0.51
N LEU A 271 2.32 -18.91 1.39
CA LEU A 271 1.82 -20.28 1.45
C LEU A 271 1.17 -20.69 0.13
N ALA A 272 0.21 -19.93 -0.38
CA ALA A 272 -0.46 -20.22 -1.64
C ALA A 272 0.53 -20.32 -2.81
N LEU A 273 1.48 -19.38 -2.90
CA LEU A 273 2.55 -19.41 -3.91
C LEU A 273 3.45 -20.65 -3.77
N SER A 274 3.82 -21.04 -2.55
CA SER A 274 4.67 -22.21 -2.28
C SER A 274 4.02 -23.53 -2.66
N LEU A 275 2.69 -23.62 -2.57
CA LEU A 275 1.91 -24.78 -3.01
C LEU A 275 1.74 -24.83 -4.53
N GLY A 276 2.06 -23.72 -5.21
CA GLY A 276 1.97 -23.57 -6.66
C GLY A 276 0.62 -23.04 -7.13
N CYS A 277 -0.14 -22.32 -6.29
CA CYS A 277 -1.29 -21.55 -6.76
C CYS A 277 -0.83 -20.52 -7.78
N GLU A 278 -1.61 -20.34 -8.86
CA GLU A 278 -1.28 -19.39 -9.91
C GLU A 278 -1.75 -17.98 -9.58
N LEU A 279 -3.00 -17.85 -9.14
CA LEU A 279 -3.65 -16.57 -8.89
C LEU A 279 -4.09 -16.41 -7.44
N ALA A 280 -4.31 -15.16 -7.04
CA ALA A 280 -4.81 -14.81 -5.73
C ALA A 280 -5.83 -13.68 -5.77
N GLN A 281 -6.72 -13.72 -4.79
CA GLN A 281 -7.71 -12.69 -4.53
C GLN A 281 -7.90 -12.53 -3.03
N GLY A 282 -8.04 -11.29 -2.56
CA GLY A 282 -8.31 -11.02 -1.15
C GLY A 282 -7.95 -9.61 -0.75
N TYR A 283 -8.20 -9.25 0.51
CA TYR A 283 -7.96 -7.89 1.00
C TYR A 283 -6.48 -7.54 1.11
N PHE A 284 -5.59 -8.54 1.09
CA PHE A 284 -4.16 -8.32 0.90
C PHE A 284 -3.87 -7.76 -0.48
N VAL A 285 -4.59 -8.20 -1.52
CA VAL A 285 -4.48 -7.75 -2.91
C VAL A 285 -5.16 -6.38 -3.10
N SER A 286 -6.46 -6.33 -2.78
CA SER A 286 -7.25 -5.11 -2.79
C SER A 286 -8.65 -5.41 -2.24
N ARG A 287 -9.31 -4.38 -1.69
CA ARG A 287 -10.76 -4.46 -1.44
C ARG A 287 -11.53 -4.28 -2.75
N PRO A 288 -12.83 -4.66 -2.83
CA PRO A 288 -13.67 -4.34 -3.98
C PRO A 288 -13.72 -2.83 -4.27
N LEU A 289 -13.49 -2.44 -5.52
CA LEU A 289 -13.32 -1.05 -5.94
C LEU A 289 -14.49 -0.58 -6.82
N VAL A 290 -14.64 0.74 -6.98
CA VAL A 290 -15.46 1.28 -8.09
C VAL A 290 -14.71 1.15 -9.43
N PRO A 291 -15.41 1.13 -10.58
CA PRO A 291 -14.79 1.07 -11.90
C PRO A 291 -13.63 2.05 -12.12
N ASP A 292 -13.79 3.31 -11.73
CA ASP A 292 -12.79 4.35 -12.01
C ASP A 292 -11.46 4.17 -11.26
N ARG A 293 -11.46 3.30 -10.23
CA ARG A 293 -10.24 2.93 -9.50
C ARG A 293 -9.41 1.89 -10.24
N LEU A 294 -9.97 1.22 -11.25
CA LEU A 294 -9.36 0.12 -11.98
C LEU A 294 -8.55 0.52 -13.23
N GLY A 295 -8.26 1.82 -13.43
CA GLY A 295 -7.60 2.38 -14.63
C GLY A 295 -6.43 1.56 -15.20
N PRO A 296 -6.09 1.72 -16.50
CA PRO A 296 -5.83 0.62 -17.44
C PRO A 296 -4.67 -0.30 -17.01
N TRP A 297 -5.03 -1.21 -16.09
CA TRP A 297 -4.36 -2.45 -15.72
C TRP A 297 -3.09 -2.28 -14.89
N ARG A 298 -3.23 -1.46 -13.82
CA ARG A 298 -2.31 -1.36 -12.68
C ARG A 298 -1.77 -2.74 -12.27
N ARG A 299 -0.48 -2.80 -11.91
CA ARG A 299 0.01 -3.86 -11.02
C ARG A 299 -0.69 -3.69 -9.68
N TRP A 300 -1.66 -4.55 -9.40
CA TRP A 300 -2.39 -4.60 -8.13
C TRP A 300 -1.51 -5.29 -7.11
N ALA A 301 -0.47 -4.55 -6.74
CA ALA A 301 0.56 -4.92 -5.80
C ALA A 301 0.38 -4.16 -4.47
N ALA A 302 -0.84 -3.82 -4.09
CA ALA A 302 -1.12 -3.84 -2.67
C ALA A 302 -1.18 -5.34 -2.31
N GLY A 303 -0.34 -5.98 -1.48
CA GLY A 303 0.97 -5.63 -0.97
C GLY A 303 2.07 -6.55 -1.53
N LEU A 304 2.46 -6.34 -2.79
CA LEU A 304 3.75 -6.79 -3.30
C LEU A 304 4.81 -5.67 -3.29
N ALA A 305 4.46 -4.43 -2.94
CA ALA A 305 5.40 -3.38 -2.50
C ALA A 305 4.88 -2.59 -1.28
N LEU A 306 4.49 -3.29 -0.23
CA LEU A 306 4.64 -2.74 1.12
C LEU A 306 5.77 -3.50 1.78
N THR A 307 6.95 -2.92 1.64
CA THR A 307 7.94 -3.04 2.67
C THR A 307 7.36 -2.46 3.98
N GLY A 308 6.94 -3.34 4.89
CA GLY A 308 6.76 -3.04 6.32
C GLY A 308 5.34 -2.88 6.81
N SER A 309 4.89 -3.87 7.58
CA SER A 309 3.82 -3.69 8.57
C SER A 309 4.48 -3.29 9.89
N LEU A 310 4.45 -2.01 10.22
CA LEU A 310 4.83 -1.49 11.54
C LEU A 310 3.75 -1.81 12.56
N THR A 311 4.10 -2.58 13.57
CA THR A 311 3.32 -2.66 14.81
C THR A 311 3.85 -1.55 15.72
N VAL A 312 3.04 -0.54 16.04
CA VAL A 312 3.42 0.49 17.03
C VAL A 312 2.52 0.38 18.25
N THR A 313 3.17 0.11 19.37
CA THR A 313 2.67 0.28 20.73
C THR A 313 2.36 1.76 20.98
N THR A 314 1.15 2.00 21.50
CA THR A 314 0.54 3.28 21.86
C THR A 314 1.46 4.29 22.56
N PHE A 315 1.44 5.54 22.09
CA PHE A 315 1.68 6.73 22.91
C PHE A 315 0.42 7.60 22.98
N ALA A 316 0.10 8.01 24.20
CA ALA A 316 -1.01 8.88 24.55
C ALA A 316 -0.57 10.36 24.48
N GLY A 317 -1.45 11.25 24.01
CA GLY A 317 -1.36 12.66 24.40
C GLY A 317 -1.84 13.72 23.40
N ILE A 318 -3.10 14.15 23.60
CA ILE A 318 -3.64 15.53 23.50
C ILE A 318 -3.78 16.20 22.11
N GLY A 319 -5.04 16.51 21.76
CA GLY A 319 -5.41 17.55 20.80
C GLY A 319 -6.88 17.48 20.36
N LYS A 320 -7.79 18.17 21.08
CA LYS A 320 -9.21 18.34 20.75
C LYS A 320 -9.45 19.60 19.91
N ALA A 321 -10.61 19.60 19.23
CA ALA A 321 -11.40 20.73 18.67
C ALA A 321 -11.09 21.08 17.19
N ALA A 322 -12.04 21.44 16.31
CA ALA A 322 -13.51 21.56 16.38
C ALA A 322 -14.09 21.49 14.94
N ALA A 323 -15.40 21.24 14.86
CA ALA A 323 -16.21 21.21 13.64
C ALA A 323 -16.93 22.54 13.37
N SER A 324 -17.15 22.89 12.09
CA SER A 324 -18.29 23.62 11.49
C SER A 324 -17.86 24.08 10.09
N GLY A 325 -18.67 24.19 9.04
CA GLY A 325 -20.10 24.05 8.81
C GLY A 325 -20.36 23.95 7.29
N GLY A 326 -21.58 23.58 6.91
CA GLY A 326 -21.95 23.22 5.55
C GLY A 326 -22.24 24.40 4.60
N GLY A 327 -22.29 24.08 3.30
CA GLY A 327 -22.74 24.97 2.23
C GLY A 327 -22.79 24.21 0.91
N GLN A 328 -24.00 23.92 0.46
CA GLN A 328 -24.32 23.10 -0.70
C GLN A 328 -24.55 24.03 -1.91
N GLN A 329 -23.81 23.89 -3.00
CA GLN A 329 -24.16 24.46 -4.31
C GLN A 329 -23.85 23.50 -5.46
N THR A 330 -24.86 23.30 -6.29
CA THR A 330 -24.90 22.48 -7.51
C THR A 330 -24.25 23.23 -8.68
N PRO A 331 -23.43 22.61 -9.54
CA PRO A 331 -22.99 23.25 -10.77
C PRO A 331 -23.74 22.74 -12.02
N THR A 332 -24.15 23.71 -12.82
CA THR A 332 -24.72 23.61 -14.16
C THR A 332 -23.63 23.27 -15.18
N LEU A 333 -23.92 22.38 -16.14
CA LEU A 333 -23.01 22.01 -17.24
C LEU A 333 -22.77 23.18 -18.21
N VAL A 334 -21.50 23.46 -18.52
CA VAL A 334 -21.09 24.15 -19.76
C VAL A 334 -20.12 23.22 -20.52
N LYS A 335 -20.45 22.94 -21.79
CA LYS A 335 -19.62 22.19 -22.74
C LYS A 335 -18.53 23.08 -23.33
N GLY A 336 -17.29 22.59 -23.41
CA GLY A 336 -16.29 23.11 -24.34
C GLY A 336 -14.84 22.72 -24.06
N VAL A 337 -14.22 22.05 -25.04
CA VAL A 337 -12.78 21.85 -25.29
C VAL A 337 -12.09 20.74 -24.45
N LEU A 338 -11.60 19.71 -25.15
CA LEU A 338 -10.65 18.70 -24.64
C LEU A 338 -9.27 19.35 -24.40
N PRO A 339 -8.65 19.24 -23.21
CA PRO A 339 -7.23 19.51 -23.05
C PRO A 339 -6.47 18.25 -22.60
N THR A 340 -5.34 18.00 -23.27
CA THR A 340 -4.21 17.21 -22.80
C THR A 340 -3.83 17.56 -21.35
N ALA A 341 -4.41 16.84 -20.40
CA ALA A 341 -4.28 17.08 -18.97
C ALA A 341 -3.20 16.19 -18.34
N CYS A 342 -2.76 16.56 -17.13
CA CYS A 342 -1.99 15.71 -16.24
C CYS A 342 -2.67 14.34 -16.11
N SER A 343 -1.89 13.27 -16.01
CA SER A 343 -2.38 11.88 -16.07
C SER A 343 -3.45 11.54 -15.03
N LEU A 344 -3.53 12.32 -13.96
CA LEU A 344 -4.55 12.22 -12.93
C LEU A 344 -5.82 13.02 -13.30
N ASP A 345 -6.98 12.35 -13.26
CA ASP A 345 -8.29 12.99 -13.35
C ASP A 345 -8.60 13.77 -12.06
N LEU A 346 -8.14 15.02 -12.00
CA LEU A 346 -8.25 15.89 -10.83
C LEU A 346 -9.70 16.10 -10.37
N PRO A 347 -10.68 16.38 -11.26
CA PRO A 347 -12.09 16.48 -10.85
C PRO A 347 -12.58 15.24 -10.08
N ASN A 348 -12.27 14.04 -10.57
CA ASN A 348 -12.67 12.80 -9.90
C ASN A 348 -11.88 12.54 -8.61
N VAL A 349 -10.61 12.95 -8.53
CA VAL A 349 -9.84 12.88 -7.29
C VAL A 349 -10.46 13.80 -6.25
N THR A 350 -10.69 15.08 -6.56
CA THR A 350 -11.33 16.04 -5.66
C THR A 350 -12.69 15.56 -5.20
N ALA A 351 -13.56 15.09 -6.10
CA ALA A 351 -14.89 14.60 -5.74
C ALA A 351 -14.85 13.40 -4.77
N ARG A 352 -13.79 12.58 -4.87
CA ARG A 352 -13.63 11.36 -4.09
C ARG A 352 -12.90 11.57 -2.77
N THR A 353 -11.91 12.45 -2.75
CA THR A 353 -11.03 12.67 -1.60
C THR A 353 -11.40 13.94 -0.82
N GLY A 354 -12.14 14.87 -1.43
CA GLY A 354 -12.29 16.22 -0.91
C GLY A 354 -10.97 17.02 -0.89
N ILE A 355 -9.89 16.49 -1.45
CA ILE A 355 -8.59 17.16 -1.57
C ILE A 355 -8.48 17.73 -2.97
N GLU A 356 -8.44 19.05 -3.06
CA GLU A 356 -8.15 19.75 -4.31
C GLU A 356 -6.64 19.69 -4.57
N LEU A 357 -6.26 19.24 -5.75
CA LEU A 357 -4.87 19.20 -6.22
C LEU A 357 -4.76 20.10 -7.45
N ALA A 358 -3.79 21.00 -7.48
CA ALA A 358 -3.34 21.64 -8.70
C ALA A 358 -2.26 20.80 -9.36
N CYS A 359 -2.28 20.77 -10.68
CA CYS A 359 -1.14 20.31 -11.44
C CYS A 359 -0.16 21.46 -11.72
N VAL A 360 1.10 21.26 -11.35
CA VAL A 360 2.22 22.16 -11.65
C VAL A 360 3.12 21.40 -12.61
N ARG A 361 2.94 21.61 -13.91
CA ARG A 361 3.71 20.87 -14.93
C ARG A 361 5.09 21.48 -15.09
N THR A 362 6.12 20.65 -15.11
CA THR A 362 7.48 21.03 -15.52
C THR A 362 7.90 20.24 -16.77
N ASP A 363 9.13 20.38 -17.25
CA ASP A 363 9.65 19.53 -18.32
C ASP A 363 10.15 18.17 -17.79
N ALA A 364 10.47 18.07 -16.50
CA ALA A 364 11.04 16.85 -15.91
C ALA A 364 10.00 15.91 -15.30
N ALA A 365 8.91 16.42 -14.72
CA ALA A 365 7.98 15.63 -13.91
C ALA A 365 6.51 16.04 -14.06
N ASP A 366 5.61 15.20 -13.56
CA ASP A 366 4.19 15.54 -13.33
C ASP A 366 4.00 15.83 -11.84
N ILE A 367 3.71 17.08 -11.46
CA ILE A 367 3.63 17.48 -10.05
C ILE A 367 2.19 17.84 -9.70
N TYR A 368 1.68 17.26 -8.63
CA TYR A 368 0.35 17.48 -8.09
C TYR A 368 0.49 18.02 -6.67
N VAL A 369 0.06 19.26 -6.42
CA VAL A 369 0.19 19.88 -5.10
C VAL A 369 -1.18 20.27 -4.58
N GLU A 370 -1.44 19.98 -3.30
CA GLU A 370 -2.67 20.37 -2.63
C GLU A 370 -2.95 21.88 -2.73
N GLU A 371 -4.18 22.24 -3.06
CA GLU A 371 -4.59 23.62 -3.35
C GLU A 371 -4.44 24.55 -2.12
N SER A 372 -4.43 23.98 -0.91
CA SER A 372 -4.17 24.74 0.31
C SER A 372 -2.72 25.21 0.46
N VAL A 373 -1.78 24.66 -0.33
CA VAL A 373 -0.37 25.03 -0.33
C VAL A 373 -0.18 26.36 -1.07
N THR A 374 0.65 27.25 -0.52
CA THR A 374 0.86 28.59 -1.10
C THR A 374 1.57 28.51 -2.45
N PRO A 375 1.29 29.42 -3.40
CA PRO A 375 1.95 29.42 -4.72
C PRO A 375 3.49 29.43 -4.64
N ALA A 376 4.06 30.16 -3.67
CA ALA A 376 5.51 30.21 -3.46
C ALA A 376 6.10 28.83 -3.11
N ILE A 377 5.42 28.05 -2.26
CA ILE A 377 5.85 26.69 -1.93
C ILE A 377 5.69 25.76 -3.13
N ARG A 378 4.59 25.90 -3.91
CA ARG A 378 4.39 25.10 -5.12
C ARG A 378 5.49 25.32 -6.15
N GLU A 379 5.88 26.58 -6.37
CA GLU A 379 6.98 26.94 -7.26
C GLU A 379 8.32 26.41 -6.75
N ALA A 380 8.56 26.46 -5.43
CA ALA A 380 9.78 25.92 -4.82
C ALA A 380 9.88 24.39 -4.99
N ILE A 381 8.77 23.66 -4.81
CA ILE A 381 8.72 22.21 -5.06
C ILE A 381 9.00 21.91 -6.54
N ALA A 382 8.39 22.65 -7.46
CA ALA A 382 8.62 22.45 -8.89
C ALA A 382 10.10 22.65 -9.27
N LYS A 383 10.74 23.71 -8.75
CA LYS A 383 12.17 23.96 -8.95
C LYS A 383 13.04 22.87 -8.35
N ALA A 384 12.70 22.37 -7.17
CA ALA A 384 13.42 21.27 -6.53
C ALA A 384 13.34 19.99 -7.36
N VAL A 385 12.13 19.63 -7.83
CA VAL A 385 11.93 18.45 -8.69
C VAL A 385 12.74 18.56 -9.98
N ASP A 386 12.70 19.68 -10.69
CA ASP A 386 13.46 19.85 -11.94
C ASP A 386 14.98 19.77 -11.70
N ARG A 387 15.47 20.44 -10.64
CA ARG A 387 16.87 20.38 -10.24
C ARG A 387 17.30 18.95 -9.94
N ASP A 388 16.52 18.24 -9.13
CA ASP A 388 16.92 16.95 -8.58
C ASP A 388 16.75 15.80 -9.58
N VAL A 389 15.76 15.87 -10.49
CA VAL A 389 15.72 14.96 -11.65
C VAL A 389 16.99 15.14 -12.50
N ALA A 390 17.34 16.39 -12.87
CA ALA A 390 18.52 16.63 -13.69
C ALA A 390 19.83 16.22 -13.00
N THR A 391 19.93 16.40 -11.68
CA THR A 391 21.08 15.93 -10.90
C THR A 391 21.16 14.40 -10.93
N LEU A 392 20.08 13.70 -10.60
CA LEU A 392 20.06 12.24 -10.57
C LEU A 392 20.34 11.62 -11.94
N GLU A 393 19.80 12.18 -13.02
CA GLU A 393 20.06 11.66 -14.37
C GLU A 393 21.53 11.80 -14.77
N ARG A 394 22.20 12.87 -14.33
CA ARG A 394 23.65 13.02 -14.52
C ARG A 394 24.43 12.06 -13.65
N ASP A 395 24.10 11.98 -12.36
CA ASP A 395 24.84 11.18 -11.38
C ASP A 395 24.73 9.69 -11.68
N PHE A 396 23.56 9.21 -12.10
CA PHE A 396 23.36 7.81 -12.50
C PHE A 396 23.67 7.55 -13.98
N GLY A 397 23.99 8.58 -14.76
CA GLY A 397 24.26 8.45 -16.19
C GLY A 397 23.07 7.91 -17.02
N ARG A 398 21.84 8.00 -16.49
CA ARG A 398 20.63 7.46 -17.12
C ARG A 398 19.42 8.35 -16.89
N ALA A 399 18.57 8.46 -17.90
CA ALA A 399 17.29 9.16 -17.79
C ALA A 399 16.23 8.29 -17.10
N PHE A 400 15.24 8.93 -16.45
CA PHE A 400 14.03 8.23 -16.02
C PHE A 400 13.27 7.69 -17.24
N ALA A 401 12.91 6.41 -17.24
CA ALA A 401 12.17 5.79 -18.34
C ALA A 401 10.74 6.35 -18.46
N SER A 402 10.18 6.82 -17.34
CA SER A 402 8.91 7.52 -17.30
C SER A 402 9.03 8.76 -16.42
N ARG A 403 8.33 9.83 -16.80
CA ARG A 403 8.30 11.07 -16.01
C ARG A 403 7.82 10.75 -14.58
N PRO A 404 8.60 11.08 -13.54
CA PRO A 404 8.17 10.84 -12.18
C PRO A 404 6.92 11.66 -11.86
N ALA A 405 5.97 11.04 -11.16
CA ALA A 405 4.78 11.72 -10.67
C ALA A 405 4.94 12.06 -9.19
N VAL A 406 4.97 13.34 -8.84
CA VAL A 406 5.19 13.85 -7.48
C VAL A 406 3.89 14.42 -6.94
N TYR A 407 3.48 14.00 -5.74
CA TYR A 407 2.24 14.40 -5.10
C TYR A 407 2.55 15.03 -3.74
N ALA A 408 2.24 16.31 -3.54
CA ALA A 408 2.55 17.01 -2.31
C ALA A 408 1.29 17.41 -1.54
N PHE A 409 1.21 16.96 -0.29
CA PHE A 409 0.07 17.20 0.60
C PHE A 409 0.48 18.16 1.72
N ALA A 410 -0.40 19.11 2.04
CA ALA A 410 -0.12 20.18 2.99
C ALA A 410 -0.03 19.68 4.44
N THR A 411 -0.80 18.66 4.78
CA THR A 411 -0.93 18.17 6.17
C THR A 411 -0.73 16.66 6.25
N ARG A 412 -0.38 16.16 7.44
CA ARG A 412 -0.32 14.72 7.73
C ARG A 412 -1.65 14.03 7.42
N ASN A 413 -2.78 14.71 7.67
CA ASN A 413 -4.10 14.14 7.45
C ASN A 413 -4.41 14.00 5.97
N THR A 414 -4.17 15.04 5.17
CA THR A 414 -4.37 15.00 3.72
C THR A 414 -3.36 14.08 3.04
N PHE A 415 -2.14 13.97 3.57
CA PHE A 415 -1.16 12.97 3.15
C PHE A 415 -1.63 11.54 3.42
N ALA A 416 -2.03 11.20 4.66
CA ALA A 416 -2.53 9.88 5.01
C ALA A 416 -3.77 9.51 4.17
N PHE A 417 -4.68 10.47 4.02
CA PHE A 417 -5.89 10.28 3.25
C PHE A 417 -5.60 10.17 1.75
N GLY A 418 -4.63 10.91 1.23
CA GLY A 418 -4.10 10.77 -0.12
C GLY A 418 -3.48 9.40 -0.37
N LEU A 419 -2.63 8.91 0.54
CA LEU A 419 -2.08 7.54 0.49
C LEU A 419 -3.18 6.48 0.45
N GLN A 420 -4.18 6.61 1.33
CA GLN A 420 -5.29 5.66 1.38
C GLN A 420 -6.13 5.72 0.11
N GLU A 421 -6.64 6.91 -0.19
CA GLU A 421 -7.60 7.07 -1.25
C GLU A 421 -6.89 7.01 -2.58
N ILE A 422 -5.91 7.85 -2.90
CA ILE A 422 -5.33 7.90 -4.26
C ILE A 422 -4.49 6.64 -4.57
N PHE A 423 -3.73 6.14 -3.60
CA PHE A 423 -2.75 5.08 -3.83
C PHE A 423 -3.13 3.70 -3.27
N GLY A 424 -4.26 3.59 -2.58
CA GLY A 424 -4.78 2.31 -2.10
C GLY A 424 -4.04 1.74 -0.88
N VAL A 425 -3.28 2.57 -0.16
CA VAL A 425 -2.60 2.18 1.08
C VAL A 425 -3.66 1.88 2.16
N ARG A 426 -3.46 0.85 2.99
CA ARG A 426 -4.43 0.56 4.06
C ARG A 426 -4.45 1.72 5.06
N GLY A 427 -5.64 2.14 5.50
CA GLY A 427 -5.79 3.28 6.42
C GLY A 427 -4.85 3.26 7.65
N PRO A 428 -4.70 2.13 8.38
CA PRO A 428 -3.74 2.03 9.48
C PRO A 428 -2.28 2.28 9.05
N ASP A 429 -1.87 1.74 7.90
CA ASP A 429 -0.51 1.92 7.38
C ASP A 429 -0.29 3.36 6.92
N ALA A 430 -1.28 3.95 6.23
CA ALA A 430 -1.23 5.34 5.78
C ALA A 430 -1.10 6.32 6.95
N GLY A 431 -1.81 6.08 8.06
CA GLY A 431 -1.68 6.86 9.28
C GLY A 431 -0.28 6.75 9.91
N LEU A 432 0.31 5.55 9.93
CA LEU A 432 1.67 5.34 10.43
C LEU A 432 2.71 6.04 9.56
N LEU A 433 2.60 5.91 8.24
CA LEU A 433 3.49 6.56 7.28
C LEU A 433 3.42 8.09 7.39
N ALA A 434 2.24 8.65 7.61
CA ALA A 434 2.05 10.10 7.79
C ALA A 434 2.70 10.65 9.06
N VAL A 435 2.87 9.82 10.09
CA VAL A 435 3.58 10.21 11.31
C VAL A 435 5.10 10.15 11.11
N ALA A 436 5.57 9.10 10.42
CA ALA A 436 6.99 8.76 10.38
C ALA A 436 7.78 9.42 9.24
N ASN A 437 7.13 9.85 8.14
CA ASN A 437 7.85 10.20 6.92
C ASN A 437 7.54 11.61 6.39
N GLY A 438 8.57 12.24 5.82
CA GLY A 438 8.49 13.47 5.02
C GLY A 438 8.16 13.22 3.54
N GLY A 439 8.51 12.03 3.04
CA GLY A 439 8.24 11.55 1.69
C GLY A 439 8.02 10.04 1.69
N ILE A 440 7.45 9.52 0.60
CA ILE A 440 7.44 8.09 0.30
C ILE A 440 7.42 7.87 -1.19
N THR A 441 8.29 7.00 -1.65
CA THR A 441 8.27 6.48 -3.01
C THR A 441 7.42 5.22 -3.06
N LEU A 442 6.56 5.15 -4.07
CA LEU A 442 5.70 4.03 -4.40
C LEU A 442 6.12 3.52 -5.79
N PRO A 443 7.23 2.76 -5.90
CA PRO A 443 7.83 2.45 -7.20
C PRO A 443 6.88 1.73 -8.16
N ARG A 444 6.00 0.87 -7.63
CA ARG A 444 5.01 0.13 -8.44
C ARG A 444 3.87 1.00 -8.95
N GLN A 445 3.64 2.14 -8.32
CA GLN A 445 2.64 3.13 -8.71
C GLN A 445 3.27 4.27 -9.51
N GLY A 446 4.60 4.28 -9.68
CA GLY A 446 5.34 5.36 -10.35
C GLY A 446 5.13 6.71 -9.65
N ALA A 447 4.94 6.70 -8.34
CA ALA A 447 4.53 7.89 -7.58
C ALA A 447 5.46 8.18 -6.42
N ILE A 448 5.75 9.45 -6.22
CA ILE A 448 6.42 10.01 -5.04
C ILE A 448 5.40 10.85 -4.31
N VAL A 449 5.26 10.65 -3.00
CA VAL A 449 4.26 11.33 -2.20
C VAL A 449 4.95 12.06 -1.06
N LEU A 450 4.77 13.38 -1.00
CA LEU A 450 5.41 14.28 -0.05
C LEU A 450 4.44 14.76 1.03
N ASN A 451 4.89 14.76 2.26
CA ASN A 451 4.19 15.27 3.43
C ASN A 451 4.82 16.59 3.88
N LEU A 452 4.31 17.71 3.38
CA LEU A 452 4.91 19.03 3.58
C LEU A 452 4.92 19.45 5.06
N GLN A 453 4.01 18.92 5.88
CA GLN A 453 4.00 19.17 7.32
C GLN A 453 5.19 18.53 8.06
N ASN A 454 5.78 17.47 7.51
CA ASN A 454 6.92 16.77 8.10
C ASN A 454 8.28 17.26 7.60
N VAL A 455 8.31 18.18 6.64
CA VAL A 455 9.55 18.80 6.13
C VAL A 455 9.58 20.34 6.29
N PRO A 456 9.11 20.91 7.42
CA PRO A 456 8.92 22.37 7.53
C PRO A 456 10.23 23.17 7.56
N SER A 457 11.36 22.52 7.87
CA SER A 457 12.69 23.14 7.93
C SER A 457 13.54 22.91 6.67
N ASP A 458 13.07 22.07 5.75
CA ASP A 458 13.76 21.75 4.50
C ASP A 458 13.44 22.81 3.44
N LYS A 459 14.28 23.84 3.38
CA LYS A 459 14.07 24.98 2.48
C LYS A 459 14.38 24.65 1.02
N ASP A 460 15.20 23.62 0.79
CA ASP A 460 15.63 23.21 -0.54
C ASP A 460 14.84 21.99 -1.04
N PHE A 461 13.94 21.43 -0.23
CA PHE A 461 13.20 20.20 -0.50
C PHE A 461 14.14 19.03 -0.85
N ALA A 462 15.24 18.87 -0.10
CA ALA A 462 16.18 17.76 -0.26
C ALA A 462 15.47 16.39 -0.22
N ILE A 463 14.37 16.28 0.54
CA ILE A 463 13.52 15.09 0.54
C ILE A 463 13.05 14.66 -0.85
N VAL A 464 12.87 15.59 -1.80
CA VAL A 464 12.49 15.29 -3.18
C VAL A 464 13.56 14.43 -3.85
N ARG A 465 14.84 14.80 -3.65
CA ARG A 465 15.97 14.05 -4.17
C ARG A 465 16.09 12.67 -3.55
N HIS A 466 15.87 12.56 -2.24
CA HIS A 466 15.83 11.27 -1.52
C HIS A 466 14.81 10.33 -2.18
N GLU A 467 13.58 10.78 -2.35
CA GLU A 467 12.52 9.96 -2.94
C GLU A 467 12.73 9.67 -4.45
N LEU A 468 13.22 10.64 -5.21
CA LEU A 468 13.57 10.41 -6.62
C LEU A 468 14.70 9.38 -6.76
N THR A 469 15.62 9.31 -5.80
CA THR A 469 16.69 8.30 -5.77
C THR A 469 16.11 6.90 -5.68
N HIS A 470 15.18 6.65 -4.76
CA HIS A 470 14.46 5.37 -4.69
C HIS A 470 13.75 5.06 -6.01
N ALA A 471 13.06 6.04 -6.60
CA ALA A 471 12.34 5.84 -7.86
C ALA A 471 13.29 5.39 -8.98
N LEU A 472 14.43 6.06 -9.13
CA LEU A 472 15.41 5.74 -10.16
C LEU A 472 16.08 4.39 -9.92
N VAL A 473 16.49 4.11 -8.67
CA VAL A 473 17.10 2.83 -8.27
C VAL A 473 16.17 1.66 -8.58
N HIS A 474 14.90 1.72 -8.14
CA HIS A 474 13.92 0.66 -8.36
C HIS A 474 13.50 0.52 -9.83
N GLU A 475 13.65 1.58 -10.62
CA GLU A 475 13.55 1.49 -12.08
C GLU A 475 14.77 0.78 -12.69
N THR A 476 16.00 1.03 -12.19
CA THR A 476 17.23 0.37 -12.66
C THR A 476 17.21 -1.13 -12.38
N ILE A 477 16.96 -1.51 -11.13
CA ILE A 477 17.07 -2.92 -10.69
C ILE A 477 15.82 -3.74 -11.01
N GLY A 478 14.71 -3.07 -11.33
CA GLY A 478 13.40 -3.67 -11.55
C GLY A 478 12.64 -3.98 -10.25
N LEU A 479 11.33 -3.79 -10.29
CA LEU A 479 10.39 -3.82 -9.14
C LEU A 479 10.30 -5.15 -8.34
N ASN A 480 11.00 -6.20 -8.78
CA ASN A 480 11.04 -7.51 -8.15
C ASN A 480 12.41 -7.85 -7.56
N ALA A 481 13.44 -7.05 -7.82
CA ALA A 481 14.74 -7.21 -7.20
C ALA A 481 14.63 -6.90 -5.70
N VAL A 482 15.45 -7.60 -4.90
CA VAL A 482 15.53 -7.39 -3.46
C VAL A 482 16.85 -6.67 -3.18
N LEU A 483 16.73 -5.42 -2.74
CA LEU A 483 17.85 -4.59 -2.32
C LEU A 483 17.88 -4.54 -0.78
N PRO A 484 19.05 -4.60 -0.13
CA PRO A 484 19.14 -4.38 1.31
C PRO A 484 18.61 -2.99 1.67
N ALA A 485 17.78 -2.90 2.70
CA ALA A 485 17.19 -1.63 3.14
C ALA A 485 18.24 -0.59 3.52
N TRP A 486 19.29 -1.00 4.25
CA TRP A 486 20.41 -0.11 4.56
C TRP A 486 21.11 0.43 3.31
N PHE A 487 21.11 -0.30 2.19
CA PHE A 487 21.72 0.17 0.96
C PHE A 487 20.79 1.17 0.26
N ASP A 488 19.51 0.83 0.11
CA ASP A 488 18.50 1.68 -0.55
C ASP A 488 18.34 3.04 0.18
N GLU A 489 18.10 2.99 1.48
CA GLU A 489 17.98 4.18 2.34
C GLU A 489 19.31 4.91 2.48
N GLY A 490 20.42 4.18 2.52
CA GLY A 490 21.76 4.75 2.62
C GLY A 490 22.14 5.56 1.39
N LEU A 491 21.89 5.03 0.19
CA LEU A 491 22.15 5.70 -1.07
C LEU A 491 21.27 6.94 -1.22
N ALA A 492 19.96 6.83 -0.97
CA ALA A 492 19.05 7.96 -0.99
C ALA A 492 19.46 9.05 0.01
N THR A 493 19.86 8.66 1.22
CA THR A 493 20.35 9.58 2.26
C THR A 493 21.66 10.25 1.85
N LEU A 494 22.60 9.54 1.21
CA LEU A 494 23.85 10.14 0.73
C LEU A 494 23.60 11.17 -0.37
N VAL A 495 22.73 10.84 -1.31
CA VAL A 495 22.41 11.74 -2.43
C VAL A 495 21.59 12.95 -1.96
N GLU A 496 20.70 12.77 -0.98
CA GLU A 496 20.00 13.86 -0.28
C GLU A 496 20.99 14.85 0.36
N ARG A 497 22.09 14.33 0.94
CA ARG A 497 23.11 15.13 1.62
C ARG A 497 23.99 15.89 0.62
N ASP A 498 23.43 16.93 0.03
CA ASP A 498 24.21 18.04 -0.56
C ASP A 498 24.87 18.92 0.54
N GLY A 499 24.75 18.53 1.81
CA GLY A 499 25.30 19.24 2.95
C GLY A 499 26.80 19.00 3.08
N GLY A 500 27.58 20.07 2.88
CA GLY A 500 29.04 20.07 2.89
C GLY A 500 29.71 19.32 4.06
N ALA A 501 31.03 19.13 3.96
CA ALA A 501 31.86 18.20 4.74
C ALA A 501 31.52 18.05 6.25
N THR A 502 31.01 19.09 6.91
CA THR A 502 30.55 19.08 8.29
C THR A 502 29.39 18.11 8.58
N SER A 503 28.43 17.97 7.66
CA SER A 503 27.28 17.06 7.82
C SER A 503 27.74 15.60 7.79
N GLY A 504 28.62 15.26 6.84
CA GLY A 504 29.25 13.94 6.73
C GLY A 504 30.04 13.57 7.98
N ALA A 505 30.90 14.46 8.49
CA ALA A 505 31.70 14.17 9.68
C ALA A 505 30.85 13.86 10.93
N ARG A 506 29.70 14.54 11.09
CA ARG A 506 28.77 14.24 12.16
C ARG A 506 28.08 12.90 11.96
N SER A 507 27.62 12.60 10.74
CA SER A 507 27.03 11.30 10.41
C SER A 507 27.95 10.14 10.76
N SER A 508 29.22 10.21 10.35
CA SER A 508 30.22 9.17 10.64
C SER A 508 30.43 8.96 12.14
N ALA A 509 30.54 10.03 12.92
CA ALA A 509 30.69 9.94 14.38
C ALA A 509 29.46 9.33 15.05
N VAL A 510 28.25 9.69 14.59
CA VAL A 510 27.01 9.13 15.12
C VAL A 510 26.87 7.64 14.77
N ALA A 511 27.13 7.27 13.51
CA ALA A 511 27.09 5.88 13.06
C ALA A 511 28.08 5.02 13.87
N LEU A 512 29.32 5.48 14.04
CA LEU A 512 30.32 4.78 14.83
C LEU A 512 29.90 4.63 16.30
N SER A 513 29.31 5.66 16.90
CA SER A 513 28.79 5.60 18.28
C SER A 513 27.68 4.55 18.44
N VAL A 514 26.75 4.48 17.49
CA VAL A 514 25.66 3.48 17.50
C VAL A 514 26.21 2.05 17.37
N LEU A 515 27.17 1.84 16.46
CA LEU A 515 27.79 0.53 16.21
C LEU A 515 28.65 0.06 17.39
N THR A 516 29.50 0.93 17.93
CA THR A 516 30.38 0.61 19.07
C THR A 516 29.61 0.34 20.36
N ALA A 517 28.44 0.97 20.53
CA ALA A 517 27.51 0.66 21.62
C ALA A 517 26.74 -0.66 21.43
N GLY A 518 26.93 -1.36 20.31
CA GLY A 518 26.25 -2.63 20.01
C GLY A 518 24.74 -2.46 19.81
N LYS A 519 24.26 -1.27 19.43
CA LYS A 519 22.82 -1.00 19.28
C LYS A 519 22.23 -1.56 18.00
N THR A 520 23.04 -1.79 16.96
CA THR A 520 22.59 -2.32 15.66
C THR A 520 23.77 -2.89 14.85
N THR A 521 23.44 -3.58 13.77
CA THR A 521 24.36 -4.08 12.72
C THR A 521 23.74 -3.81 11.34
N LEU A 522 24.50 -3.91 10.26
CA LEU A 522 23.92 -3.81 8.91
C LEU A 522 22.89 -4.90 8.63
N GLY A 523 23.14 -6.12 9.13
CA GLY A 523 22.15 -7.22 9.04
C GLY A 523 20.84 -6.91 9.76
N ASP A 524 20.87 -6.19 10.90
CA ASP A 524 19.63 -5.73 11.56
C ASP A 524 18.83 -4.73 10.71
N LEU A 525 19.52 -4.03 9.81
CA LEU A 525 18.99 -3.00 8.91
C LEU A 525 18.78 -3.51 7.48
N GLU A 526 18.85 -4.82 7.24
CA GLU A 526 18.71 -5.40 5.89
C GLU A 526 17.23 -5.41 5.42
N GLN A 527 16.29 -5.59 6.35
CA GLN A 527 14.88 -5.77 6.02
C GLN A 527 14.11 -4.45 6.07
N GLN A 528 13.64 -3.97 4.91
CA GLN A 528 12.82 -2.74 4.84
C GLN A 528 11.54 -2.86 5.67
N THR A 529 11.03 -4.08 5.88
CA THR A 529 9.85 -4.30 6.73
C THR A 529 10.06 -3.98 8.20
N LEU A 530 11.30 -4.04 8.67
CA LEU A 530 11.68 -3.74 10.05
C LEU A 530 12.33 -2.36 10.20
N TRP A 531 12.61 -1.67 9.08
CA TRP A 531 13.38 -0.42 9.04
C TRP A 531 12.93 0.59 10.07
N ALA A 532 11.65 1.00 10.05
CA ALA A 532 11.15 2.02 10.96
C ALA A 532 11.17 1.58 12.44
N GLN A 533 10.99 0.28 12.73
CA GLN A 533 11.12 -0.23 14.10
C GLN A 533 12.59 -0.16 14.56
N ARG A 534 13.51 -0.59 13.71
CA ARG A 534 14.95 -0.59 13.99
C ARG A 534 15.50 0.82 14.11
N ASN A 535 15.10 1.70 13.21
CA ASN A 535 15.44 3.10 13.22
C ASN A 535 14.95 3.80 14.50
N ALA A 536 13.70 3.57 14.89
CA ALA A 536 13.16 4.11 16.15
C ALA A 536 13.91 3.59 17.38
N ALA A 537 14.34 2.31 17.38
CA ALA A 537 15.11 1.72 18.49
C ALA A 537 16.50 2.35 18.68
N ILE A 538 17.01 3.05 17.66
CA ILE A 538 18.30 3.75 17.71
C ILE A 538 18.14 5.27 17.50
N ASP A 539 17.02 5.84 17.95
CA ASP A 539 16.76 7.30 17.95
C ASP A 539 16.88 7.95 16.56
N GLY A 540 16.42 7.25 15.51
CA GLY A 540 16.43 7.77 14.15
C GLY A 540 17.77 7.67 13.42
N GLN A 541 18.76 6.98 13.99
CA GLN A 541 20.13 6.94 13.47
C GLN A 541 20.40 5.85 12.42
N ALA A 542 19.39 5.09 11.98
CA ALA A 542 19.59 4.08 10.94
C ALA A 542 20.04 4.70 9.61
N TYR A 543 19.48 5.86 9.24
CA TYR A 543 19.88 6.60 8.04
C TYR A 543 21.36 6.99 8.07
N SER A 544 21.89 7.41 9.23
CA SER A 544 23.31 7.72 9.38
C SER A 544 24.17 6.47 9.21
N VAL A 545 23.80 5.35 9.84
CA VAL A 545 24.53 4.08 9.71
C VAL A 545 24.53 3.57 8.26
N ALA A 546 23.36 3.61 7.61
CA ALA A 546 23.16 3.20 6.22
C ALA A 546 23.95 4.06 5.24
N ALA A 547 23.90 5.39 5.39
CA ALA A 547 24.65 6.30 4.53
C ALA A 547 26.16 6.08 4.64
N GLU A 548 26.71 5.89 5.85
CA GLU A 548 28.15 5.59 5.98
C GLU A 548 28.53 4.22 5.40
N ALA A 549 27.63 3.24 5.47
CA ALA A 549 27.85 1.94 4.84
C ALA A 549 27.94 2.08 3.32
N VAL A 550 27.00 2.80 2.69
CA VAL A 550 27.04 3.04 1.24
C VAL A 550 28.27 3.87 0.86
N ARG A 551 28.68 4.86 1.66
CA ARG A 551 29.88 5.67 1.38
C ARG A 551 31.15 4.81 1.37
N LEU A 552 31.36 3.99 2.40
CA LEU A 552 32.52 3.09 2.46
C LEU A 552 32.48 2.02 1.37
N LEU A 553 31.27 1.61 0.95
CA LEU A 553 31.10 0.71 -0.17
C LEU A 553 31.48 1.42 -1.49
N GLU A 554 31.04 2.66 -1.70
CA GLU A 554 31.40 3.49 -2.84
C GLU A 554 32.92 3.73 -2.91
N GLU A 555 33.58 4.02 -1.80
CA GLU A 555 35.05 4.14 -1.76
C GLU A 555 35.76 2.84 -2.18
N ARG A 556 35.12 1.70 -1.92
CA ARG A 556 35.64 0.38 -2.26
C ARG A 556 35.48 0.04 -3.74
N VAL A 557 34.35 0.41 -4.35
CA VAL A 557 33.97 0.00 -5.72
C VAL A 557 33.94 1.15 -6.74
N SER A 558 34.15 2.39 -6.31
CA SER A 558 33.84 3.64 -7.03
C SER A 558 32.36 3.87 -7.30
N HIS A 559 31.99 5.12 -7.58
CA HIS A 559 30.63 5.47 -8.01
C HIS A 559 30.18 4.67 -9.25
N ASP A 560 31.04 4.55 -10.26
CA ASP A 560 30.74 3.74 -11.45
C ASP A 560 30.55 2.25 -11.11
N GLY A 561 31.25 1.74 -10.09
CA GLY A 561 31.05 0.37 -9.61
C GLY A 561 29.72 0.18 -8.90
N LEU A 562 29.24 1.17 -8.13
CA LEU A 562 27.88 1.17 -7.59
C LEU A 562 26.84 1.07 -8.69
N LEU A 563 26.99 1.85 -9.76
CA LEU A 563 26.08 1.82 -10.90
C LEU A 563 26.10 0.44 -11.59
N ARG A 564 27.29 -0.15 -11.80
CA ARG A 564 27.41 -1.52 -12.33
C ARG A 564 26.74 -2.58 -11.46
N ILE A 565 26.80 -2.44 -10.13
CA ILE A 565 26.07 -3.33 -9.21
C ILE A 565 24.57 -3.25 -9.45
N LEU A 566 24.01 -2.03 -9.55
CA LEU A 566 22.59 -1.82 -9.82
C LEU A 566 22.18 -2.36 -11.21
N GLU A 567 22.99 -2.12 -12.24
CA GLU A 567 22.75 -2.64 -13.59
C GLU A 567 22.77 -4.17 -13.64
N ALA A 568 23.74 -4.80 -12.96
CA ALA A 568 23.81 -6.26 -12.83
C ALA A 568 22.55 -6.83 -12.14
N MET A 569 22.04 -6.14 -11.12
CA MET A 569 20.76 -6.50 -10.50
C MET A 569 19.58 -6.38 -11.46
N GLY A 570 19.53 -5.33 -12.28
CA GLY A 570 18.56 -5.21 -13.37
C GLY A 570 18.63 -6.35 -14.39
N GLY A 571 19.83 -6.91 -14.58
CA GLY A 571 20.09 -8.13 -15.37
C GLY A 571 19.72 -9.45 -14.68
N GLY A 572 19.29 -9.42 -13.41
CA GLY A 572 18.85 -10.59 -12.64
C GLY A 572 19.84 -11.09 -11.58
N SER A 573 20.99 -10.43 -11.39
CA SER A 573 21.91 -10.76 -10.30
C SER A 573 21.32 -10.39 -8.93
N THR A 574 21.71 -11.12 -7.89
CA THR A 574 21.43 -10.68 -6.51
C THR A 574 22.41 -9.57 -6.13
N PHE A 575 22.03 -8.70 -5.18
CA PHE A 575 22.94 -7.67 -4.66
C PHE A 575 24.25 -8.26 -4.16
N ALA A 576 24.19 -9.38 -3.41
CA ALA A 576 25.37 -10.05 -2.89
C ALA A 576 26.32 -10.57 -3.99
N ALA A 577 25.77 -11.10 -5.08
CA ALA A 577 26.58 -11.57 -6.22
C ALA A 577 27.20 -10.40 -6.99
N ALA A 578 26.38 -9.39 -7.32
CA ALA A 578 26.84 -8.21 -8.04
C ALA A 578 27.93 -7.44 -7.25
N TYR A 579 27.74 -7.29 -5.93
CA TYR A 579 28.76 -6.71 -5.06
C TYR A 579 30.04 -7.54 -5.02
N ALA A 580 29.94 -8.87 -4.91
CA ALA A 580 31.12 -9.73 -4.86
C ALA A 580 31.94 -9.68 -6.16
N ASP A 581 31.26 -9.61 -7.31
CA ASP A 581 31.89 -9.49 -8.62
C ASP A 581 32.63 -8.16 -8.77
N GLU A 582 32.05 -7.06 -8.28
CA GLU A 582 32.64 -5.72 -8.40
C GLU A 582 33.72 -5.44 -7.33
N ALA A 583 33.48 -5.83 -6.07
CA ALA A 583 34.34 -5.51 -4.93
C ALA A 583 35.44 -6.56 -4.68
N GLY A 584 35.30 -7.77 -5.24
CA GLY A 584 36.20 -8.89 -4.96
C GLY A 584 36.15 -9.39 -3.51
N GLU A 585 35.09 -9.06 -2.76
CA GLU A 585 34.83 -9.55 -1.40
C GLU A 585 33.33 -9.84 -1.21
N SER A 586 32.96 -10.74 -0.31
CA SER A 586 31.54 -11.02 -0.07
C SER A 586 30.86 -9.88 0.70
N ILE A 587 29.56 -9.67 0.49
CA ILE A 587 28.83 -8.66 1.26
C ILE A 587 28.85 -8.96 2.77
N GLY A 588 28.85 -10.24 3.16
CA GLY A 588 28.97 -10.64 4.57
C GLY A 588 30.35 -10.31 5.18
N ASP A 589 31.42 -10.25 4.38
CA ASP A 589 32.73 -9.78 4.85
C ASP A 589 32.74 -8.26 5.04
N PHE A 590 32.11 -7.53 4.11
CA PHE A 590 31.91 -6.09 4.26
C PHE A 590 31.11 -5.78 5.52
N GLU A 591 29.94 -6.41 5.73
CA GLU A 591 29.08 -6.16 6.89
C GLU A 591 29.78 -6.46 8.22
N ARG A 592 30.54 -7.55 8.30
CA ARG A 592 31.31 -7.90 9.52
C ARG A 592 32.44 -6.93 9.80
N SER A 593 33.10 -6.41 8.76
CA SER A 593 34.23 -5.50 8.91
C SER A 593 33.83 -4.02 8.93
N PHE A 594 32.58 -3.69 8.60
CA PHE A 594 32.07 -2.32 8.51
C PHE A 594 32.35 -1.46 9.76
N PRO A 595 32.08 -1.93 11.00
CA PRO A 595 32.39 -1.13 12.20
C PRO A 595 33.88 -0.78 12.32
N SER A 596 34.77 -1.73 11.98
CA SER A 596 36.22 -1.51 12.02
C SER A 596 36.71 -0.61 10.89
N ARG A 597 36.12 -0.72 9.69
CA ARG A 597 36.41 0.19 8.56
C ARG A 597 36.01 1.62 8.90
N LEU A 598 34.81 1.82 9.44
CA LEU A 598 34.34 3.13 9.87
C LEU A 598 35.20 3.70 11.02
N ALA A 599 35.62 2.86 11.97
CA ALA A 599 36.52 3.29 13.04
C ALA A 599 37.90 3.74 12.51
N ALA A 600 38.45 3.03 11.52
CA ALA A 600 39.72 3.39 10.89
C ALA A 600 39.61 4.73 10.13
N ASP A 601 38.51 4.93 9.39
CA ASP A 601 38.19 6.18 8.69
C ASP A 601 38.01 7.38 9.66
N GLN A 602 37.57 7.13 10.89
CA GLN A 602 37.39 8.17 11.93
C GLN A 602 38.55 8.31 12.91
N SER A 603 39.65 7.57 12.73
CA SER A 603 40.74 7.50 13.71
C SER A 603 41.56 8.79 13.85
N GLU A 604 41.52 9.67 12.84
CA GLU A 604 42.21 10.96 12.89
C GLU A 604 41.29 12.09 13.33
N ALA A 605 41.74 12.83 14.34
CA ALA A 605 41.12 14.06 14.78
C ALA A 605 41.24 15.13 13.70
N ARG A 606 40.11 15.77 13.37
CA ARG A 606 40.04 16.75 12.28
C ARG A 606 39.12 17.92 12.60
N ILE A 607 39.36 19.03 11.91
CA ILE A 607 38.51 20.22 11.93
C ILE A 607 37.95 20.40 10.53
N VAL A 608 36.63 20.32 10.40
CA VAL A 608 35.91 20.44 9.14
C VAL A 608 35.24 21.81 9.05
N GLN A 609 35.40 22.49 7.92
CA GLN A 609 34.99 23.88 7.74
C GLN A 609 33.84 23.98 6.74
N THR A 610 32.87 24.84 7.04
CA THR A 610 31.79 25.24 6.15
C THR A 610 31.76 26.77 6.06
N PRO A 611 32.05 27.35 4.89
CA PRO A 611 31.94 28.79 4.67
C PRO A 611 30.53 29.32 4.97
N ARG A 612 30.44 30.53 5.52
CA ARG A 612 29.21 31.29 5.75
C ARG A 612 29.37 32.72 5.24
N ALA A 613 28.25 33.41 5.06
CA ALA A 613 28.25 34.81 4.59
C ALA A 613 29.02 35.77 5.53
N ASP A 614 29.10 35.42 6.81
CA ASP A 614 29.71 36.21 7.89
C ASP A 614 30.87 35.48 8.60
N GLY A 615 31.49 34.48 7.94
CA GLY A 615 32.66 33.78 8.47
C GLY A 615 32.70 32.29 8.13
N VAL A 616 33.11 31.48 9.09
CA VAL A 616 33.26 30.02 8.94
C VAL A 616 32.60 29.32 10.11
N LEU A 617 31.75 28.35 9.79
CA LEU A 617 31.34 27.30 10.71
C LEU A 617 32.41 26.21 10.72
N TRP A 618 32.90 25.83 11.89
CA TRP A 618 33.88 24.76 11.99
C TRP A 618 33.39 23.68 12.96
N THR A 619 33.73 22.44 12.66
CA THR A 619 33.32 21.27 13.42
C THR A 619 34.52 20.40 13.74
N LEU A 620 34.71 20.17 15.03
CA LEU A 620 35.68 19.24 15.57
C LEU A 620 35.11 17.82 15.51
N ALA A 621 35.92 16.87 15.02
CA ALA A 621 35.58 15.45 14.97
C ALA A 621 36.77 14.57 15.36
N GLY A 622 36.50 13.34 15.82
CA GLY A 622 37.54 12.36 16.17
C GLY A 622 38.14 12.55 17.57
N PHE A 623 37.46 13.27 18.47
CA PHE A 623 37.89 13.41 19.87
C PHE A 623 37.11 12.45 20.78
N THR A 624 37.61 12.22 22.00
CA THR A 624 36.89 11.40 22.98
C THR A 624 35.55 12.06 23.33
N PRO A 625 34.42 11.32 23.34
CA PRO A 625 33.12 11.85 23.76
C PRO A 625 33.12 12.48 25.16
N GLU A 626 32.29 13.51 25.36
CA GLU A 626 32.08 14.20 26.64
C GLU A 626 33.37 14.69 27.32
N SER A 627 34.40 14.98 26.51
CA SER A 627 35.72 15.36 26.98
C SER A 627 36.03 16.84 26.74
N VAL A 628 36.89 17.39 27.60
CA VAL A 628 37.39 18.76 27.48
C VAL A 628 38.51 18.82 26.46
N VAL A 629 38.41 19.75 25.50
CA VAL A 629 39.41 20.00 24.45
C VAL A 629 39.78 21.47 24.49
N THR A 630 41.08 21.76 24.43
CA THR A 630 41.59 23.13 24.32
C THR A 630 41.60 23.54 22.85
N VAL A 631 40.97 24.67 22.54
CA VAL A 631 40.89 25.24 21.19
C VAL A 631 41.65 26.56 21.17
N THR A 632 42.55 26.73 20.19
CA THR A 632 43.20 28.01 19.89
C THR A 632 42.83 28.49 18.49
N ILE A 633 42.64 29.79 18.31
CA ILE A 633 42.46 30.43 17.01
C ILE A 633 43.47 31.58 16.90
N ASP A 634 44.40 31.44 15.96
CA ASP A 634 45.54 32.34 15.77
C ASP A 634 45.57 32.92 14.35
N GLY A 635 45.70 34.23 14.17
CA GLY A 635 45.83 34.83 12.83
C GLY A 635 45.63 36.34 12.80
N ALA A 636 46.25 37.06 11.85
CA ALA A 636 46.06 38.51 11.65
C ALA A 636 46.12 39.38 12.94
N GLY A 637 47.03 39.06 13.88
CA GLY A 637 47.16 39.77 15.16
C GLY A 637 46.11 39.41 16.23
N TYR A 638 45.31 38.38 15.98
CA TYR A 638 44.28 37.83 16.86
C TYR A 638 44.76 36.52 17.48
N HIS A 639 44.46 36.34 18.77
CA HIS A 639 44.65 35.09 19.50
C HIS A 639 43.45 34.88 20.42
N LEU A 640 42.85 33.69 20.35
CA LEU A 640 41.78 33.25 21.24
C LEU A 640 42.07 31.82 21.68
N GLU A 641 42.12 31.59 22.99
CA GLU A 641 42.25 30.25 23.59
C GLU A 641 41.12 30.03 24.59
N TYR A 642 40.46 28.87 24.48
CA TYR A 642 39.38 28.49 25.38
C TYR A 642 39.17 26.98 25.39
N GLU A 643 38.50 26.50 26.42
CA GLU A 643 38.12 25.10 26.53
C GLU A 643 36.70 24.90 26.01
N ILE A 644 36.51 23.82 25.27
CA ILE A 644 35.19 23.31 24.88
C ILE A 644 34.97 21.93 25.46
N ARG A 645 33.71 21.53 25.58
CA ARG A 645 33.33 20.14 25.81
C ARG A 645 32.75 19.55 24.53
N THR A 646 33.28 18.39 24.16
CA THR A 646 32.73 17.59 23.06
C THR A 646 31.42 16.94 23.48
N ASP A 647 30.51 16.72 22.54
CA ASP A 647 29.25 16.03 22.81
C ASP A 647 29.45 14.52 23.00
N LYS A 648 28.34 13.79 23.19
CA LYS A 648 28.30 12.32 23.32
C LYS A 648 28.86 11.55 22.11
N TYR A 649 29.18 12.23 21.01
CA TYR A 649 29.80 11.65 19.81
C TYR A 649 31.27 12.07 19.64
N GLY A 650 31.84 12.85 20.57
CA GLY A 650 33.21 13.34 20.44
C GLY A 650 33.35 14.54 19.51
N MET A 651 32.24 15.25 19.27
CA MET A 651 32.15 16.36 18.32
C MET A 651 31.97 17.70 19.03
N HIS A 652 32.38 18.79 18.39
CA HIS A 652 32.03 20.14 18.80
C HIS A 652 31.84 21.05 17.59
N GLN A 653 30.92 22.00 17.65
CA GLN A 653 30.66 22.92 16.54
C GLN A 653 30.77 24.37 17.03
N GLY A 654 31.63 25.13 16.36
CA GLY A 654 31.86 26.54 16.61
C GLY A 654 31.67 27.40 15.36
N SER A 655 31.62 28.72 15.54
CA SER A 655 31.62 29.69 14.44
C SER A 655 32.70 30.73 14.69
N PHE A 656 33.35 31.20 13.63
CA PHE A 656 34.40 32.20 13.69
C PHE A 656 34.32 33.14 12.49
N GLY A 657 34.74 34.41 12.63
CA GLY A 657 34.81 35.37 11.52
C GLY A 657 33.81 36.54 11.58
N GLY A 658 32.70 36.41 12.32
CA GLY A 658 31.65 37.45 12.35
C GLY A 658 32.10 38.81 12.93
N THR A 659 33.11 38.81 13.79
CA THR A 659 33.68 40.03 14.42
C THR A 659 35.20 40.10 14.31
N ALA A 660 35.83 39.09 13.72
CA ALA A 660 37.27 39.05 13.54
C ALA A 660 37.68 39.88 12.30
N PRO A 661 38.88 40.48 12.27
CA PRO A 661 39.42 41.05 11.04
C PRO A 661 39.38 40.04 9.89
N LYS A 662 39.34 40.55 8.64
CA LYS A 662 39.50 39.68 7.48
C LYS A 662 40.95 39.23 7.37
N GLY A 663 41.16 37.94 7.13
CA GLY A 663 42.50 37.38 7.00
C GLY A 663 42.53 35.87 7.16
N GLU A 664 43.76 35.35 7.20
CA GLU A 664 44.03 33.94 7.44
C GLU A 664 44.18 33.67 8.93
N TYR A 665 43.49 32.64 9.42
CA TYR A 665 43.57 32.17 10.79
C TYR A 665 43.80 30.65 10.82
N THR A 666 44.41 30.15 11.88
CA THR A 666 44.55 28.72 12.14
C THR A 666 43.77 28.35 13.40
N ILE A 667 42.81 27.44 13.27
CA ILE A 667 42.16 26.79 14.41
C ILE A 667 42.98 25.55 14.77
N ARG A 668 43.38 25.42 16.03
CA ARG A 668 43.96 24.19 16.59
C ARG A 668 43.08 23.69 17.72
N ALA A 669 42.95 22.38 17.82
CA ALA A 669 42.24 21.72 18.91
C ALA A 669 43.12 20.58 19.43
N SER A 670 43.30 20.48 20.75
CA SER A 670 44.18 19.47 21.32
C SER A 670 43.68 18.94 22.67
N ARG A 671 43.93 17.64 22.89
CA ARG A 671 43.67 16.92 24.13
C ARG A 671 44.54 15.66 24.18
N ALA A 672 45.38 15.52 25.21
CA ALA A 672 46.05 14.28 25.63
C ALA A 672 46.36 13.26 24.49
N GLY A 673 47.27 13.62 23.58
CA GLY A 673 47.70 12.74 22.48
C GLY A 673 46.87 12.82 21.19
N THR A 674 45.76 13.57 21.20
CA THR A 674 44.92 13.85 20.05
C THR A 674 44.96 15.34 19.72
N ALA A 675 45.23 15.68 18.46
CA ALA A 675 45.25 17.07 18.00
C ALA A 675 44.73 17.17 16.57
N ALA A 676 44.10 18.31 16.26
CA ALA A 676 43.64 18.67 14.93
C ALA A 676 43.99 20.14 14.66
N SER A 677 44.28 20.48 13.40
CA SER A 677 44.56 21.85 12.98
C SER A 677 43.95 22.09 11.61
N ALA A 678 43.39 23.28 11.39
CA ALA A 678 42.91 23.69 10.07
C ALA A 678 43.00 25.21 9.89
N THR A 679 43.35 25.64 8.68
CA THR A 679 43.45 27.05 8.29
C THR A 679 42.12 27.54 7.74
N ILE A 680 41.61 28.66 8.24
CA ILE A 680 40.37 29.31 7.79
C ILE A 680 40.68 30.68 7.17
N GLN A 681 39.84 31.11 6.24
CA GLN A 681 39.83 32.46 5.68
C GLN A 681 38.52 33.15 6.09
N THR A 682 38.59 34.38 6.59
CA THR A 682 37.43 35.19 7.02
C THR A 682 37.23 36.46 6.19
#